data_AF-A0A497RXA4-F1
#
_entry.id   AF-A0A497RXA4-F1
#
_cell.length_a   1.000
_cell.length_b   1.000
_cell.length_c   1.000
_cell.angle_alpha   90.00
_cell.angle_beta   90.00
_cell.angle_gamma   90.00
#
_symmetry.space_group_name_H-M   'P 1'
#
loop_
_entity.id
_entity.type
_entity.pdbx_description
1 polymer ?
#
loop_
_entity_poly.entity_id
_entity_poly.type
_entity_poly.pdbx_seq_one_letter_code
_entity_poly.pdbx_strand_id
1 'polypeptide(L)'
;IYMGMIRESAILIMLLLSSLSFQSPQSNRWSGDWAYVKEIDLPIDTSINESRYQPIDIRIEFEHPCWARNEKENSIRVVCLHNSKWYELESQIYNLEYTDDEHISSCNLVFLIPGFADGREKYYVYYDDKEKPPANYPDHINVSKEHYYYEPIPGQKADIDYYKIMDDGVCVYGVGIDGMMMTEHATQIIFSQSKDQRDFSYRYWDRLTSFCFQYQRSDGKLVTTREKLLSTQIYVDGNLMVAFGIESSTADGRIKTKVIYKCYHSNNDVKRMCVKVEHEILEEMRLPDRELGSFVFSAGFKTRSEANPLLNTGEILPYLHIYSEKNDIQEVKMDTNPRSRKEERIIAVDDDVDLGEEAWISIDEGIEGKAHGIIFAEARGIVKSGENEMDGIQVIAAQKQEVDIPGLKAYSSGIDCCRNGFVNGKIDGIIPEGYKVEFDAEFLTTQSRGYTFIERESKIYRALIKCRPSIEKEIGNVSEEKELYDLTAYVHFCPAFPFGALLSAATGKNFSYVYANLYRNESLVSSGVCSRIPLAGGLNVDVSNLSLKSIIGLFNWSDLSIFKKVRFRGVEKGYYLIKVYRRVRGKDRFVGVKAVKVESDKKIHVYCTGEGRIEINVKDQNGKGIDGAECYVKLEGLVVEKNLTKRGKAILKVPRGKYNLFVVYKGFLLLNEEIKVGLFGVKREIEEEVYDLKLRVVDKLGLPPGVKVKPVLSSDEMEEKVTIGAERLGRGNFIFRGIPSARYDIIMRYGSFEDRKSVDVLKDMEVEMVFSPLFRLSLDVLNNRGLKLDECTISISREEVKIEKKVENGHVELRLPPGKYMAEVYFDNKPIGKKGFDITRDEDDYILTIASAGFPIIVQSASMIALILLLTLFLLGKLKRTLFLRFSLLILILISVTLPWWSLHAYNG
;
A
#
# COMPACT_ATOMS: atom_id res chain seq x y z
N ILE A 1 22.87 23.09 69.23
CA ILE A 1 21.77 23.69 68.45
C ILE A 1 22.39 24.48 67.31
N TYR A 2 22.11 24.03 66.08
CA TYR A 2 22.07 24.77 64.81
C TYR A 2 23.18 25.80 64.50
N MET A 3 24.12 25.38 63.63
CA MET A 3 24.76 26.12 62.52
C MET A 3 26.20 25.65 62.37
N GLY A 4 26.39 24.58 61.60
CA GLY A 4 27.73 24.06 61.31
C GLY A 4 27.72 22.77 60.49
N MET A 5 26.63 21.99 60.58
CA MET A 5 26.36 20.84 59.72
C MET A 5 25.87 21.21 58.29
N ILE A 6 26.02 22.46 57.86
CA ILE A 6 25.60 22.94 56.53
C ILE A 6 26.81 23.22 55.61
N ARG A 7 28.05 23.20 56.12
CA ARG A 7 29.21 23.59 55.31
C ARG A 7 30.07 22.44 54.77
N GLU A 8 30.03 21.26 55.38
CA GLU A 8 30.80 20.09 54.87
C GLU A 8 29.98 19.19 53.92
N SER A 9 28.64 19.20 54.02
CA SER A 9 27.78 18.56 53.02
C SER A 9 27.70 19.35 51.71
N ALA A 10 27.93 20.67 51.74
CA ALA A 10 27.89 21.52 50.55
C ALA A 10 29.15 21.38 49.66
N ILE A 11 30.30 21.05 50.25
CA ILE A 11 31.59 20.93 49.52
C ILE A 11 31.76 19.54 48.92
N LEU A 12 31.21 18.50 49.56
CA LEU A 12 31.19 17.15 48.98
C LEU A 12 30.20 17.05 47.80
N ILE A 13 29.08 17.79 47.85
CA ILE A 13 28.14 17.91 46.73
C ILE A 13 28.76 18.72 45.58
N MET A 14 29.51 19.79 45.86
CA MET A 14 30.19 20.57 44.80
C MET A 14 31.32 19.81 44.09
N LEU A 15 32.02 18.89 44.79
CA LEU A 15 33.10 18.09 44.20
C LEU A 15 32.61 16.83 43.47
N LEU A 16 31.45 16.28 43.86
CA LEU A 16 30.75 15.26 43.06
C LEU A 16 30.08 15.85 41.79
N LEU A 17 29.77 17.14 41.77
CA LEU A 17 29.26 17.85 40.59
C LEU A 17 30.35 18.19 39.55
N SER A 18 31.63 18.23 39.93
CA SER A 18 32.73 18.56 39.00
C SER A 18 33.31 17.39 38.20
N SER A 19 32.89 16.14 38.47
CA SER A 19 33.23 14.96 37.66
C SER A 19 32.17 14.58 36.61
N LEU A 20 31.11 15.39 36.48
CA LEU A 20 30.18 15.36 35.35
C LEU A 20 30.65 16.35 34.28
N SER A 21 31.89 16.20 33.81
CA SER A 21 32.23 16.73 32.48
C SER A 21 31.51 15.86 31.46
N PHE A 22 30.28 16.28 31.14
CA PHE A 22 29.56 15.91 29.94
C PHE A 22 30.56 15.87 28.78
N GLN A 23 30.87 14.67 28.28
CA GLN A 23 31.08 14.56 26.84
C GLN A 23 29.79 15.09 26.24
N SER A 24 29.82 16.27 25.64
CA SER A 24 28.77 16.64 24.70
C SER A 24 28.71 15.50 23.70
N PRO A 25 27.58 14.78 23.56
CA PRO A 25 27.46 13.84 22.47
C PRO A 25 27.68 14.66 21.21
N GLN A 26 28.72 14.32 20.43
CA GLN A 26 28.81 14.80 19.06
C GLN A 26 27.45 14.48 18.46
N SER A 27 26.68 15.53 18.15
CA SER A 27 25.27 15.39 17.85
C SER A 27 25.15 14.49 16.63
N ASN A 28 24.72 13.24 16.85
CA ASN A 28 24.38 12.33 15.79
C ASN A 28 23.10 12.92 15.18
N ARG A 29 23.24 13.91 14.30
CA ARG A 29 22.16 14.61 13.60
C ARG A 29 22.14 14.11 12.17
N TRP A 30 20.94 13.97 11.62
CA TRP A 30 20.73 13.51 10.25
C TRP A 30 21.36 14.46 9.22
N SER A 31 21.17 15.77 9.41
CA SER A 31 21.83 16.81 8.65
C SER A 31 22.00 18.06 9.53
N GLY A 32 23.13 18.77 9.34
CA GLY A 32 23.41 20.04 10.01
C GLY A 32 22.63 21.23 9.44
N ASP A 33 21.95 21.04 8.30
CA ASP A 33 21.24 22.10 7.57
C ASP A 33 19.82 22.36 8.09
N TRP A 34 19.41 21.66 9.15
CA TRP A 34 18.10 21.76 9.78
C TRP A 34 18.20 22.45 11.14
N ALA A 35 17.39 23.48 11.33
CA ALA A 35 17.40 24.26 12.57
C ALA A 35 16.88 23.44 13.77
N TYR A 36 15.79 22.68 13.59
CA TYR A 36 15.05 22.06 14.68
C TYR A 36 14.85 20.56 14.49
N VAL A 37 14.80 19.83 15.60
CA VAL A 37 14.58 18.38 15.63
C VAL A 37 13.74 18.01 16.85
N LYS A 38 12.82 17.07 16.69
CA LYS A 38 11.99 16.49 17.76
C LYS A 38 12.01 14.97 17.64
N GLU A 39 12.31 14.26 18.72
CA GLU A 39 12.22 12.78 18.78
C GLU A 39 10.74 12.39 18.88
N ILE A 40 10.36 11.31 18.18
CA ILE A 40 9.02 10.73 18.21
C ILE A 40 9.10 9.42 18.97
N ASP A 41 8.35 9.33 20.06
CA ASP A 41 8.15 8.08 20.79
C ASP A 41 6.93 7.35 20.22
N LEU A 42 7.12 6.10 19.82
CA LEU A 42 6.04 5.26 19.31
C LEU A 42 5.38 4.47 20.44
N PRO A 43 4.03 4.39 20.48
CA PRO A 43 3.32 3.70 21.56
C PRO A 43 3.25 2.18 21.36
N ILE A 44 4.04 1.61 20.46
CA ILE A 44 4.02 0.19 20.09
C ILE A 44 5.44 -0.38 20.02
N ASP A 45 5.55 -1.68 20.28
CA ASP A 45 6.79 -2.42 20.07
C ASP A 45 7.03 -2.61 18.57
N THR A 46 8.13 -2.05 18.06
CA THR A 46 8.49 -2.16 16.64
C THR A 46 9.39 -3.36 16.33
N SER A 47 9.74 -4.16 17.34
CA SER A 47 10.52 -5.41 17.16
C SER A 47 9.71 -6.57 16.59
N ILE A 48 8.38 -6.54 16.77
CA ILE A 48 7.47 -7.54 16.23
C ILE A 48 7.23 -7.33 14.72
N ASN A 49 7.08 -8.43 13.99
CA ASN A 49 6.95 -8.38 12.53
C ASN A 49 5.68 -7.64 12.07
N GLU A 50 4.62 -7.72 12.87
CA GLU A 50 3.31 -7.13 12.61
C GLU A 50 3.34 -5.59 12.60
N SER A 51 4.27 -4.98 13.34
CA SER A 51 4.45 -3.52 13.37
C SER A 51 5.09 -2.96 12.11
N ARG A 52 5.69 -3.80 11.25
CA ARG A 52 6.33 -3.34 10.01
C ARG A 52 5.29 -2.82 9.02
N TYR A 53 5.58 -1.66 8.44
CA TYR A 53 4.66 -0.92 7.57
C TYR A 53 3.35 -0.49 8.25
N GLN A 54 3.33 -0.48 9.58
CA GLN A 54 2.20 0.07 10.32
C GLN A 54 2.17 1.60 10.14
N PRO A 55 1.02 2.19 9.82
CA PRO A 55 0.89 3.63 9.73
C PRO A 55 0.86 4.26 11.12
N ILE A 56 1.79 5.18 11.34
CA ILE A 56 1.82 6.09 12.48
C ILE A 56 1.13 7.38 12.03
N ASP A 57 0.09 7.78 12.75
CA ASP A 57 -0.65 9.03 12.55
C ASP A 57 -0.74 9.72 13.91
N ILE A 58 -0.09 10.87 14.07
CA ILE A 58 0.10 11.58 15.34
C ILE A 58 0.02 13.10 15.18
N ARG A 59 -0.39 13.80 16.24
CA ARG A 59 -0.30 15.27 16.32
C ARG A 59 1.13 15.66 16.69
N ILE A 60 1.70 16.61 15.95
CA ILE A 60 2.99 17.23 16.25
C ILE A 60 2.76 18.70 16.54
N GLU A 61 3.20 19.12 17.72
CA GLU A 61 3.33 20.53 18.09
C GLU A 61 4.79 20.95 17.97
N PHE A 62 5.03 22.13 17.38
CA PHE A 62 6.35 22.69 17.16
C PHE A 62 6.68 23.72 18.24
N GLU A 63 7.86 23.59 18.84
CA GLU A 63 8.35 24.54 19.85
C GLU A 63 8.86 25.85 19.22
N HIS A 64 9.23 25.77 17.94
CA HIS A 64 9.70 26.89 17.13
C HIS A 64 8.83 27.02 15.87
N PRO A 65 8.78 28.21 15.22
CA PRO A 65 8.05 28.38 13.97
C PRO A 65 8.47 27.33 12.94
N CYS A 66 7.49 26.65 12.36
CA CYS A 66 7.73 25.66 11.31
C CYS A 66 7.20 26.22 9.99
N TRP A 67 8.07 26.32 8.98
CA TRP A 67 7.66 26.81 7.66
C TRP A 67 6.79 25.77 6.93
N ALA A 68 5.58 26.17 6.59
CA ALA A 68 4.64 25.40 5.79
C ALA A 68 3.59 26.33 5.18
N ARG A 69 3.50 26.37 3.84
CA ARG A 69 2.43 27.08 3.12
C ARG A 69 1.20 26.21 2.88
N ASN A 70 1.41 24.91 2.78
CA ASN A 70 0.39 23.89 2.59
C ASN A 70 0.99 22.51 2.86
N GLU A 71 0.19 21.45 2.71
CA GLU A 71 0.58 20.06 2.95
C GLU A 71 1.73 19.57 2.04
N LYS A 72 1.97 20.21 0.89
CA LYS A 72 3.03 19.84 -0.07
C LYS A 72 4.27 20.73 0.01
N GLU A 73 4.09 22.01 0.34
CA GLU A 73 5.15 23.01 0.48
C GLU A 73 5.43 23.27 1.96
N ASN A 74 6.31 22.45 2.54
CA ASN A 74 6.68 22.53 3.94
C ASN A 74 8.11 22.06 4.21
N SER A 75 8.63 22.47 5.37
CA SER A 75 9.95 22.08 5.88
C SER A 75 9.93 20.82 6.74
N ILE A 76 8.90 19.98 6.73
CA ILE A 76 8.83 18.84 7.67
C ILE A 76 9.45 17.60 7.02
N ARG A 77 10.34 16.91 7.74
CA ARG A 77 10.93 15.62 7.33
C ARG A 77 10.94 14.62 8.47
N VAL A 78 10.50 13.40 8.17
CA VAL A 78 10.58 12.28 9.10
C VAL A 78 11.79 11.43 8.78
N VAL A 79 12.57 11.11 9.80
CA VAL A 79 13.77 10.29 9.63
C VAL A 79 13.88 9.25 10.73
N CYS A 80 14.49 8.13 10.37
CA CYS A 80 14.73 6.99 11.23
C CYS A 80 16.23 6.76 11.39
N LEU A 81 16.71 6.69 12.63
CA LEU A 81 18.07 6.27 12.96
C LEU A 81 18.06 4.79 13.32
N HIS A 82 18.76 3.96 12.55
CA HIS A 82 18.86 2.53 12.79
C HIS A 82 20.28 2.04 12.47
N ASN A 83 20.90 1.27 13.37
CA ASN A 83 22.29 0.80 13.24
C ASN A 83 23.29 1.91 12.87
N SER A 84 23.18 3.06 13.54
CA SER A 84 24.01 4.26 13.29
C SER A 84 23.90 4.84 11.87
N LYS A 85 22.84 4.50 11.13
CA LYS A 85 22.52 5.06 9.82
C LYS A 85 21.17 5.78 9.85
N TRP A 86 21.09 6.91 9.15
CA TRP A 86 19.88 7.67 8.99
C TRP A 86 19.16 7.29 7.70
N TYR A 87 17.84 7.19 7.79
CA TYR A 87 16.93 6.90 6.69
C TYR A 87 15.83 7.95 6.69
N GLU A 88 15.69 8.71 5.61
CA GLU A 88 14.50 9.53 5.42
C GLU A 88 13.32 8.63 5.12
N LEU A 89 12.20 8.89 5.79
CA LEU A 89 10.95 8.17 5.59
C LEU A 89 9.98 9.07 4.83
N GLU A 90 9.22 8.47 3.92
CA GLU A 90 8.08 9.14 3.32
C GLU A 90 7.11 9.56 4.42
N SER A 91 6.62 10.79 4.31
CA SER A 91 5.69 11.35 5.28
C SER A 91 4.66 12.24 4.62
N GLN A 92 3.53 12.37 5.28
CA GLN A 92 2.42 13.24 4.90
C GLN A 92 2.04 14.09 6.10
N ILE A 93 1.73 15.36 5.89
CA ILE A 93 1.13 16.22 6.92
C ILE A 93 -0.27 16.64 6.53
N TYR A 94 -1.11 16.94 7.51
CA TYR A 94 -2.45 17.47 7.28
C TYR A 94 -2.95 18.25 8.51
N ASN A 95 -4.08 18.96 8.36
CA ASN A 95 -4.70 19.74 9.44
C ASN A 95 -3.73 20.73 10.11
N LEU A 96 -3.14 21.58 9.27
CA LEU A 96 -2.16 22.61 9.62
C LEU A 96 -2.80 23.72 10.45
N GLU A 97 -2.17 24.06 11.58
CA GLU A 97 -2.56 25.19 12.42
C GLU A 97 -1.60 26.36 12.18
N TYR A 98 -2.04 27.32 11.38
CA TYR A 98 -1.23 28.46 10.96
C TYR A 98 -1.09 29.51 12.06
N THR A 99 0.14 29.97 12.27
CA THR A 99 0.45 31.15 13.09
C THR A 99 0.48 32.42 12.25
N ASP A 100 0.83 32.30 10.96
CA ASP A 100 0.82 33.33 9.92
C ASP A 100 0.68 32.68 8.53
N ASP A 101 0.85 33.45 7.46
CA ASP A 101 0.67 32.97 6.07
C ASP A 101 1.71 31.92 5.61
N GLU A 102 2.83 31.75 6.33
CA GLU A 102 3.93 30.86 5.94
C GLU A 102 4.37 29.88 7.04
N HIS A 103 3.86 30.01 8.26
CA HIS A 103 4.28 29.19 9.41
C HIS A 103 3.11 28.56 10.15
N ILE A 104 3.39 27.40 10.74
CA ILE A 104 2.45 26.62 11.54
C ILE A 104 2.99 26.37 12.96
N SER A 105 2.09 26.30 13.92
CA SER A 105 2.37 25.89 15.31
C SER A 105 2.23 24.38 15.50
N SER A 106 1.36 23.74 14.71
CA SER A 106 1.14 22.30 14.81
C SER A 106 0.58 21.71 13.50
N CYS A 107 0.74 20.40 13.35
CA CYS A 107 0.10 19.63 12.29
C CYS A 107 -0.15 18.19 12.74
N ASN A 108 -0.92 17.46 11.95
CA ASN A 108 -0.94 16.01 12.04
C ASN A 108 0.09 15.44 11.06
N LEU A 109 0.74 14.34 11.43
CA LEU A 109 1.85 13.73 10.71
C LEU A 109 1.59 12.23 10.54
N VAL A 110 1.71 11.76 9.30
CA VAL A 110 1.58 10.35 8.92
C VAL A 110 2.90 9.86 8.32
N PHE A 111 3.37 8.68 8.76
CA PHE A 111 4.47 7.94 8.13
C PHE A 111 4.33 6.44 8.39
N LEU A 112 5.11 5.62 7.68
CA LEU A 112 5.12 4.16 7.88
C LEU A 112 6.35 3.70 8.66
N ILE A 113 6.16 2.75 9.57
CA ILE A 113 7.28 2.00 10.16
C ILE A 113 8.03 1.26 9.03
N PRO A 114 9.36 1.41 8.90
CA PRO A 114 10.11 0.77 7.83
C PRO A 114 10.12 -0.75 7.95
N GLY A 115 10.19 -1.45 6.82
CA GLY A 115 10.22 -2.92 6.79
C GLY A 115 11.44 -3.57 7.45
N PHE A 116 12.48 -2.79 7.77
CA PHE A 116 13.67 -3.26 8.49
C PHE A 116 13.61 -3.00 10.01
N ALA A 117 12.52 -2.43 10.53
CA ALA A 117 12.35 -2.16 11.96
C ALA A 117 12.53 -3.44 12.80
N ASP A 118 13.24 -3.27 13.92
CA ASP A 118 13.61 -4.35 14.84
C ASP A 118 13.54 -3.96 16.33
N GLY A 119 12.98 -2.78 16.65
CA GLY A 119 12.86 -2.27 18.02
C GLY A 119 14.02 -1.40 18.48
N ARG A 120 15.11 -1.31 17.70
CA ARG A 120 16.29 -0.50 18.06
C ARG A 120 16.36 0.81 17.30
N GLU A 121 15.49 1.00 16.32
CA GLU A 121 15.41 2.24 15.59
C GLU A 121 14.75 3.37 16.38
N LYS A 122 15.10 4.61 16.04
CA LYS A 122 14.56 5.84 16.65
C LYS A 122 14.03 6.77 15.58
N TYR A 123 12.91 7.45 15.85
CA TYR A 123 12.21 8.27 14.88
C TYR A 123 12.31 9.75 15.27
N TYR A 124 12.48 10.62 14.28
CA TYR A 124 12.66 12.05 14.48
C TYR A 124 11.91 12.85 13.42
N VAL A 125 11.34 13.98 13.83
CA VAL A 125 10.88 15.05 12.94
C VAL A 125 11.94 16.13 12.88
N TYR A 126 12.43 16.43 11.69
CA TYR A 126 13.25 17.61 11.39
C TYR A 126 12.39 18.67 10.74
N TYR A 127 12.56 19.92 11.16
CA TYR A 127 11.83 21.06 10.63
C TYR A 127 12.65 22.36 10.73
N ASP A 128 12.20 23.40 10.05
CA ASP A 128 12.91 24.67 9.94
C ASP A 128 11.93 25.85 9.95
N ASP A 129 12.41 27.04 10.28
CA ASP A 129 11.63 28.28 10.21
C ASP A 129 11.75 28.95 8.84
N LYS A 130 12.52 28.36 7.93
CA LYS A 130 12.72 28.86 6.57
C LYS A 130 12.27 27.84 5.53
N GLU A 131 11.98 28.38 4.36
CA GLU A 131 11.69 27.62 3.16
C GLU A 131 12.73 26.52 2.91
N LYS A 132 12.21 25.30 2.67
CA LYS A 132 12.97 24.13 2.24
C LYS A 132 12.39 23.59 0.95
N PRO A 133 13.20 22.91 0.12
CA PRO A 133 12.67 22.21 -1.04
C PRO A 133 11.52 21.27 -0.65
N PRO A 134 10.45 21.15 -1.46
CA PRO A 134 9.39 20.18 -1.21
C PRO A 134 9.92 18.74 -1.18
N ALA A 135 9.27 17.87 -0.41
CA ALA A 135 9.55 16.45 -0.47
C ALA A 135 8.98 15.88 -1.77
N ASN A 136 9.78 15.15 -2.54
CA ASN A 136 9.33 14.50 -3.78
C ASN A 136 8.90 13.04 -3.50
N TYR A 137 8.00 12.86 -2.53
CA TYR A 137 7.49 11.54 -2.17
C TYR A 137 6.48 11.05 -3.22
N PRO A 138 6.50 9.75 -3.56
CA PRO A 138 5.49 9.14 -4.43
C PRO A 138 4.10 9.22 -3.80
N ASP A 139 3.09 9.36 -4.65
CA ASP A 139 1.68 9.33 -4.28
C ASP A 139 1.15 7.89 -4.37
N HIS A 140 1.02 7.22 -3.22
CA HIS A 140 0.66 5.80 -3.17
C HIS A 140 -0.86 5.59 -3.14
N ILE A 141 -1.57 6.40 -2.34
CA ILE A 141 -3.01 6.23 -2.11
C ILE A 141 -3.77 7.48 -2.54
N ASN A 142 -4.90 7.30 -3.23
CA ASN A 142 -5.78 8.39 -3.61
C ASN A 142 -7.26 8.02 -3.48
N VAL A 143 -8.10 9.05 -3.32
CA VAL A 143 -9.54 8.92 -3.27
C VAL A 143 -10.21 9.75 -4.37
N SER A 144 -11.20 9.16 -5.04
CA SER A 144 -11.98 9.87 -6.06
C SER A 144 -13.46 9.51 -5.99
N LYS A 145 -14.33 10.48 -6.30
CA LYS A 145 -15.78 10.25 -6.43
C LYS A 145 -16.09 9.73 -7.84
N GLU A 146 -16.61 8.51 -7.91
CA GLU A 146 -16.99 7.82 -9.15
C GLU A 146 -18.45 7.34 -9.09
N HIS A 147 -18.98 6.93 -10.25
CA HIS A 147 -20.30 6.33 -10.41
C HIS A 147 -20.17 4.93 -11.01
N TYR A 148 -20.91 3.96 -10.46
CA TYR A 148 -20.91 2.57 -10.92
C TYR A 148 -22.33 2.11 -11.28
N TYR A 149 -22.49 1.66 -12.52
CA TYR A 149 -23.73 1.06 -13.02
C TYR A 149 -23.50 -0.36 -13.55
N TYR A 150 -24.25 -1.33 -13.03
CA TYR A 150 -24.17 -2.73 -13.43
C TYR A 150 -25.54 -3.41 -13.39
N GLU A 151 -25.98 -3.99 -14.51
CA GLU A 151 -27.29 -4.67 -14.62
C GLU A 151 -27.18 -6.01 -15.38
N PRO A 152 -26.71 -7.08 -14.74
CA PRO A 152 -26.47 -8.38 -15.37
C PRO A 152 -27.76 -9.18 -15.62
N ILE A 153 -28.84 -8.83 -14.93
CA ILE A 153 -30.20 -9.30 -15.18
C ILE A 153 -31.08 -8.05 -15.19
N PRO A 154 -31.94 -7.84 -16.20
CA PRO A 154 -32.84 -6.70 -16.22
C PRO A 154 -33.60 -6.56 -14.89
N GLY A 155 -33.61 -5.36 -14.31
CA GLY A 155 -34.24 -5.06 -13.02
C GLY A 155 -33.43 -5.44 -11.77
N GLN A 156 -32.32 -6.16 -11.91
CA GLN A 156 -31.37 -6.41 -10.83
C GLN A 156 -30.10 -5.62 -11.13
N LYS A 157 -29.99 -4.44 -10.53
CA LYS A 157 -28.93 -3.48 -10.83
C LYS A 157 -28.18 -3.05 -9.58
N ALA A 158 -26.90 -2.75 -9.74
CA ALA A 158 -26.15 -1.88 -8.86
C ALA A 158 -26.00 -0.53 -9.55
N ASP A 159 -26.43 0.54 -8.90
CA ASP A 159 -26.46 1.91 -9.38
C ASP A 159 -26.02 2.78 -8.19
N ILE A 160 -24.72 3.06 -8.11
CA ILE A 160 -24.05 3.49 -6.87
C ILE A 160 -23.10 4.64 -7.17
N ASP A 161 -23.24 5.73 -6.44
CA ASP A 161 -22.20 6.76 -6.30
C ASP A 161 -21.30 6.37 -5.14
N TYR A 162 -19.98 6.45 -5.32
CA TYR A 162 -19.03 5.94 -4.34
C TYR A 162 -17.70 6.69 -4.35
N TYR A 163 -17.01 6.64 -3.22
CA TYR A 163 -15.59 6.96 -3.15
C TYR A 163 -14.77 5.72 -3.51
N LYS A 164 -14.01 5.82 -4.59
CA LYS A 164 -13.03 4.81 -5.00
C LYS A 164 -11.69 5.11 -4.33
N ILE A 165 -11.13 4.11 -3.68
CA ILE A 165 -9.84 4.20 -3.01
C ILE A 165 -8.84 3.32 -3.77
N MET A 166 -7.82 3.97 -4.33
CA MET A 166 -6.74 3.33 -5.05
C MET A 166 -5.49 3.35 -4.19
N ASP A 167 -4.78 2.22 -4.09
CA ASP A 167 -3.51 2.06 -3.38
C ASP A 167 -2.50 1.37 -4.32
N ASP A 168 -1.42 2.03 -4.69
CA ASP A 168 -0.43 1.60 -5.69
C ASP A 168 -1.05 1.11 -7.01
N GLY A 169 -2.10 1.81 -7.46
CA GLY A 169 -2.82 1.49 -8.69
C GLY A 169 -3.76 0.28 -8.58
N VAL A 170 -3.99 -0.25 -7.39
CA VAL A 170 -4.98 -1.29 -7.08
C VAL A 170 -6.20 -0.64 -6.40
N CYS A 171 -7.40 -0.94 -6.89
CA CYS A 171 -8.65 -0.54 -6.25
C CYS A 171 -8.88 -1.43 -5.03
N VAL A 172 -8.73 -0.89 -3.83
CA VAL A 172 -8.84 -1.67 -2.58
C VAL A 172 -10.26 -1.67 -2.04
N TYR A 173 -10.88 -0.48 -2.02
CA TYR A 173 -12.23 -0.28 -1.52
C TYR A 173 -13.02 0.64 -2.45
N GLY A 174 -14.32 0.41 -2.53
CA GLY A 174 -15.27 1.48 -2.82
C GLY A 174 -16.12 1.73 -1.58
N VAL A 175 -16.38 2.98 -1.20
CA VAL A 175 -17.30 3.32 -0.10
C VAL A 175 -18.50 4.05 -0.67
N GLY A 176 -19.68 3.44 -0.55
CA GLY A 176 -20.91 3.98 -1.12
C GLY A 176 -21.32 5.30 -0.49
N ILE A 177 -21.66 6.27 -1.34
CA ILE A 177 -22.16 7.61 -0.97
C ILE A 177 -23.68 7.62 -1.08
N ASP A 178 -24.22 7.14 -2.20
CA ASP A 178 -25.66 7.02 -2.43
C ASP A 178 -25.94 5.92 -3.47
N GLY A 179 -27.21 5.54 -3.60
CA GLY A 179 -27.69 4.61 -4.59
C GLY A 179 -28.08 3.25 -4.01
N MET A 180 -28.30 2.29 -4.92
CA MET A 180 -28.84 0.98 -4.57
C MET A 180 -28.05 -0.15 -5.23
N MET A 181 -27.83 -1.20 -4.45
CA MET A 181 -27.35 -2.49 -4.88
C MET A 181 -28.49 -3.49 -4.78
N MET A 182 -29.06 -3.89 -5.91
CA MET A 182 -30.24 -4.76 -5.97
C MET A 182 -31.43 -4.08 -5.28
N THR A 183 -31.73 -4.48 -4.04
CA THR A 183 -32.77 -3.88 -3.17
C THR A 183 -32.19 -3.23 -1.92
N GLU A 184 -30.87 -3.25 -1.74
CA GLU A 184 -30.16 -2.72 -0.59
C GLU A 184 -29.61 -1.32 -0.87
N HIS A 185 -29.70 -0.43 0.12
CA HIS A 185 -29.09 0.90 0.04
C HIS A 185 -27.56 0.78 0.14
N ALA A 186 -26.84 1.46 -0.75
CA ALA A 186 -25.40 1.35 -0.87
C ALA A 186 -24.61 2.34 0.01
N THR A 187 -25.27 3.39 0.51
CA THR A 187 -24.68 4.41 1.39
C THR A 187 -23.91 3.78 2.55
N GLN A 188 -22.71 4.29 2.84
CA GLN A 188 -21.78 3.82 3.89
C GLN A 188 -21.30 2.37 3.79
N ILE A 189 -21.71 1.61 2.76
CA ILE A 189 -21.17 0.26 2.52
C ILE A 189 -19.75 0.37 1.96
N ILE A 190 -18.80 -0.25 2.66
CA ILE A 190 -17.45 -0.54 2.21
C ILE A 190 -17.50 -1.83 1.38
N PHE A 191 -17.29 -1.68 0.08
CA PHE A 191 -17.15 -2.75 -0.91
C PHE A 191 -15.66 -3.09 -1.04
N SER A 192 -15.18 -4.07 -0.26
CA SER A 192 -13.81 -4.56 -0.44
C SER A 192 -13.68 -5.26 -1.79
N GLN A 193 -12.62 -4.95 -2.53
CA GLN A 193 -12.30 -5.64 -3.77
C GLN A 193 -11.37 -6.83 -3.49
N SER A 194 -11.45 -7.84 -4.34
CA SER A 194 -10.48 -8.92 -4.38
C SER A 194 -9.09 -8.41 -4.76
N LYS A 195 -8.07 -9.23 -4.47
CA LYS A 195 -6.67 -8.82 -4.61
C LYS A 195 -6.31 -8.43 -6.06
N ASP A 196 -5.43 -7.43 -6.19
CA ASP A 196 -4.78 -6.99 -7.44
C ASP A 196 -5.74 -6.45 -8.52
N GLN A 197 -6.98 -6.10 -8.15
CA GLN A 197 -7.95 -5.53 -9.08
C GLN A 197 -7.73 -4.03 -9.26
N ARG A 198 -7.73 -3.55 -10.51
CA ARG A 198 -7.57 -2.12 -10.83
C ARG A 198 -8.90 -1.38 -10.96
N ASP A 199 -9.96 -2.13 -11.25
CA ASP A 199 -11.30 -1.59 -11.51
C ASP A 199 -12.24 -1.95 -10.37
N PHE A 200 -13.11 -1.02 -9.99
CA PHE A 200 -14.23 -1.29 -9.11
C PHE A 200 -15.31 -2.08 -9.87
N SER A 201 -15.64 -3.29 -9.44
CA SER A 201 -16.69 -4.07 -10.11
C SER A 201 -17.30 -5.14 -9.21
N TYR A 202 -18.61 -5.35 -9.38
CA TYR A 202 -19.40 -6.40 -8.71
C TYR A 202 -18.74 -7.78 -8.73
N ARG A 203 -18.01 -8.10 -9.82
CA ARG A 203 -17.32 -9.38 -10.00
C ARG A 203 -16.13 -9.59 -9.06
N TYR A 204 -15.67 -8.51 -8.45
CA TYR A 204 -14.50 -8.47 -7.59
C TYR A 204 -14.88 -8.13 -6.15
N TRP A 205 -16.16 -7.87 -5.89
CA TRP A 205 -16.61 -7.61 -4.53
C TRP A 205 -16.39 -8.85 -3.68
N ASP A 206 -15.77 -8.60 -2.55
CA ASP A 206 -15.25 -9.63 -1.68
C ASP A 206 -16.12 -9.73 -0.42
N ARG A 207 -16.21 -8.62 0.31
CA ARG A 207 -17.04 -8.47 1.50
C ARG A 207 -17.70 -7.09 1.53
N LEU A 208 -18.87 -7.04 2.15
CA LEU A 208 -19.62 -5.79 2.36
C LEU A 208 -19.63 -5.48 3.85
N THR A 209 -19.09 -4.33 4.26
CA THR A 209 -19.11 -3.90 5.66
C THR A 209 -19.65 -2.48 5.75
N SER A 210 -20.51 -2.19 6.72
CA SER A 210 -21.08 -0.86 6.93
C SER A 210 -21.12 -0.54 8.41
N PHE A 211 -20.67 0.65 8.76
CA PHE A 211 -20.77 1.20 10.12
C PHE A 211 -22.03 2.04 10.23
N CYS A 212 -23.18 1.38 10.05
CA CYS A 212 -24.49 2.02 10.01
C CYS A 212 -25.39 1.46 11.10
N PHE A 213 -26.24 2.31 11.67
CA PHE A 213 -27.32 1.83 12.53
C PHE A 213 -28.39 1.11 11.69
N GLN A 214 -28.78 -0.12 12.07
CA GLN A 214 -29.87 -0.86 11.43
C GLN A 214 -30.61 -1.82 12.35
N TYR A 215 -31.88 -2.10 12.06
CA TYR A 215 -32.68 -3.13 12.73
C TYR A 215 -33.83 -3.61 11.84
N GLN A 216 -34.38 -4.79 12.13
CA GLN A 216 -35.53 -5.31 11.41
C GLN A 216 -36.84 -4.98 12.13
N ARG A 217 -37.86 -4.56 11.37
CA ARG A 217 -39.23 -4.37 11.87
C ARG A 217 -40.00 -5.69 11.92
N SER A 218 -41.12 -5.71 12.65
CA SER A 218 -42.02 -6.87 12.76
C SER A 218 -42.67 -7.31 11.44
N ASP A 219 -42.71 -6.44 10.43
CA ASP A 219 -43.13 -6.73 9.05
C ASP A 219 -41.99 -7.29 8.18
N GLY A 220 -40.79 -7.47 8.75
CA GLY A 220 -39.59 -7.96 8.07
C GLY A 220 -38.81 -6.89 7.31
N LYS A 221 -39.27 -5.63 7.28
CA LYS A 221 -38.55 -4.55 6.59
C LYS A 221 -37.34 -4.09 7.40
N LEU A 222 -36.18 -3.99 6.74
CA LEU A 222 -34.98 -3.39 7.31
C LEU A 222 -35.15 -1.87 7.42
N VAL A 223 -34.87 -1.31 8.58
CA VAL A 223 -34.69 0.13 8.80
C VAL A 223 -33.20 0.37 8.98
N THR A 224 -32.63 1.31 8.23
CA THR A 224 -31.19 1.57 8.28
C THR A 224 -30.88 3.02 7.97
N THR A 225 -29.82 3.53 8.58
CA THR A 225 -29.28 4.87 8.27
C THR A 225 -28.68 4.98 6.88
N ARG A 226 -28.60 3.88 6.11
CA ARG A 226 -28.19 3.90 4.70
C ARG A 226 -29.25 4.46 3.75
N GLU A 227 -30.49 4.63 4.21
CA GLU A 227 -31.62 5.00 3.35
C GLU A 227 -31.51 6.39 2.71
N LYS A 228 -30.90 7.36 3.39
CA LYS A 228 -30.83 8.75 2.95
C LYS A 228 -29.46 9.38 3.24
N LEU A 229 -28.76 9.83 2.20
CA LEU A 229 -27.56 10.65 2.34
C LEU A 229 -27.92 12.05 2.86
N LEU A 230 -27.15 12.56 3.82
CA LEU A 230 -27.26 13.94 4.32
C LEU A 230 -26.11 14.81 3.79
N SER A 231 -24.86 14.35 3.93
CA SER A 231 -23.67 15.13 3.58
C SER A 231 -22.46 14.23 3.31
N THR A 232 -21.48 14.72 2.55
CA THR A 232 -20.25 13.98 2.24
C THR A 232 -19.09 14.93 1.91
N GLN A 233 -17.87 14.62 2.35
CA GLN A 233 -16.70 15.47 2.11
C GLN A 233 -15.39 14.66 2.12
N ILE A 234 -14.48 14.96 1.19
CA ILE A 234 -13.08 14.54 1.27
C ILE A 234 -12.31 15.58 2.10
N TYR A 235 -11.66 15.13 3.17
CA TYR A 235 -10.87 15.98 4.07
C TYR A 235 -9.39 15.99 3.70
N VAL A 236 -8.87 14.83 3.30
CA VAL A 236 -7.45 14.62 3.00
C VAL A 236 -7.35 13.67 1.81
N ASP A 237 -6.61 14.08 0.79
CA ASP A 237 -6.17 13.25 -0.34
C ASP A 237 -4.65 13.39 -0.45
N GLY A 238 -3.94 12.59 0.34
CA GLY A 238 -2.49 12.67 0.48
C GLY A 238 -1.80 11.33 0.21
N ASN A 239 -0.48 11.37 0.09
CA ASN A 239 0.30 10.28 -0.48
C ASN A 239 0.37 8.99 0.33
N LEU A 240 0.11 9.02 1.65
CA LEU A 240 0.13 7.86 2.54
C LEU A 240 -1.23 7.61 3.23
N MET A 241 -2.13 8.58 3.23
CA MET A 241 -3.43 8.48 3.87
C MET A 241 -4.47 9.38 3.19
N VAL A 242 -5.66 8.82 2.98
CA VAL A 242 -6.85 9.56 2.56
C VAL A 242 -7.91 9.53 3.65
N ALA A 243 -8.62 10.65 3.81
CA ALA A 243 -9.71 10.78 4.79
C ALA A 243 -10.93 11.47 4.19
N PHE A 244 -12.11 10.95 4.50
CA PHE A 244 -13.39 11.50 4.05
C PHE A 244 -14.51 11.16 5.06
N GLY A 245 -15.58 11.94 5.05
CA GLY A 245 -16.74 11.77 5.93
C GLY A 245 -18.03 11.59 5.15
N ILE A 246 -18.93 10.75 5.66
CA ILE A 246 -20.27 10.51 5.13
C ILE A 246 -21.26 10.58 6.29
N GLU A 247 -22.28 11.42 6.15
CA GLU A 247 -23.41 11.50 7.08
C GLU A 247 -24.69 11.04 6.39
N SER A 248 -25.46 10.20 7.06
CA SER A 248 -26.69 9.63 6.52
C SER A 248 -27.75 9.44 7.60
N SER A 249 -28.99 9.23 7.18
CA SER A 249 -30.13 9.00 8.07
C SER A 249 -31.06 7.92 7.56
N THR A 250 -31.94 7.46 8.43
CA THR A 250 -33.13 6.72 8.01
C THR A 250 -34.02 7.61 7.13
N ALA A 251 -34.91 6.99 6.35
CA ALA A 251 -35.83 7.69 5.45
C ALA A 251 -36.76 8.66 6.20
N ASP A 252 -37.15 8.32 7.42
CA ASP A 252 -37.96 9.16 8.31
C ASP A 252 -37.14 10.18 9.12
N GLY A 253 -35.80 10.10 9.07
CA GLY A 253 -34.90 11.03 9.74
C GLY A 253 -34.77 10.83 11.25
N ARG A 254 -35.26 9.71 11.81
CA ARG A 254 -35.21 9.42 13.26
C ARG A 254 -33.85 9.00 13.77
N ILE A 255 -33.02 8.46 12.89
CA ILE A 255 -31.67 7.99 13.23
C ILE A 255 -30.69 8.66 12.29
N LYS A 256 -29.59 9.17 12.85
CA LYS A 256 -28.46 9.69 12.10
C LYS A 256 -27.22 8.85 12.37
N THR A 257 -26.42 8.68 11.32
CA THR A 257 -25.09 8.08 11.41
C THR A 257 -24.09 8.99 10.72
N LYS A 258 -23.04 9.34 11.44
CA LYS A 258 -21.87 10.03 10.91
C LYS A 258 -20.66 9.09 10.98
N VAL A 259 -19.98 8.91 9.86
CA VAL A 259 -18.75 8.11 9.78
C VAL A 259 -17.64 8.93 9.13
N ILE A 260 -16.48 8.95 9.78
CA ILE A 260 -15.23 9.48 9.21
C ILE A 260 -14.32 8.30 8.93
N TYR A 261 -13.94 8.14 7.67
CA TYR A 261 -13.04 7.09 7.20
C TYR A 261 -11.63 7.64 7.03
N LYS A 262 -10.63 6.89 7.49
CA LYS A 262 -9.21 7.08 7.17
C LYS A 262 -8.66 5.79 6.59
N CYS A 263 -8.23 5.83 5.34
CA CYS A 263 -7.58 4.70 4.69
C CYS A 263 -6.09 4.99 4.56
N TYR A 264 -5.25 4.04 4.97
CA TYR A 264 -3.80 4.19 4.94
C TYR A 264 -3.19 3.33 3.85
N HIS A 265 -2.19 3.89 3.15
CA HIS A 265 -1.29 3.10 2.33
C HIS A 265 -0.62 2.05 3.21
N SER A 266 -0.58 0.82 2.71
CA SER A 266 -0.01 -0.32 3.40
C SER A 266 0.78 -1.15 2.40
N ASN A 267 2.11 -1.11 2.54
CA ASN A 267 3.12 -1.76 1.69
C ASN A 267 3.07 -3.32 1.69
N ASN A 268 1.99 -3.92 2.20
CA ASN A 268 1.82 -5.36 2.42
C ASN A 268 0.48 -5.87 1.86
N ASP A 269 0.23 -7.17 2.02
CA ASP A 269 -1.03 -7.86 1.74
C ASP A 269 -2.20 -7.50 2.68
N VAL A 270 -1.96 -6.58 3.61
CA VAL A 270 -2.90 -6.14 4.63
C VAL A 270 -3.41 -4.76 4.27
N LYS A 271 -4.72 -4.57 4.22
CA LYS A 271 -5.36 -3.29 3.93
C LYS A 271 -6.20 -2.85 5.13
N ARG A 272 -6.10 -1.56 5.48
CA ARG A 272 -6.64 -1.00 6.72
C ARG A 272 -7.47 0.25 6.46
N MET A 273 -8.64 0.27 7.07
CA MET A 273 -9.52 1.43 7.11
C MET A 273 -9.94 1.67 8.55
N CYS A 274 -9.49 2.78 9.13
CA CYS A 274 -9.95 3.22 10.44
C CYS A 274 -11.18 4.09 10.27
N VAL A 275 -12.13 3.94 11.16
CA VAL A 275 -13.37 4.69 11.17
C VAL A 275 -13.62 5.29 12.55
N LYS A 276 -14.16 6.50 12.57
CA LYS A 276 -14.80 7.10 13.73
C LYS A 276 -16.29 7.18 13.44
N VAL A 277 -17.10 6.58 14.31
CA VAL A 277 -18.53 6.38 14.11
C VAL A 277 -19.31 7.11 15.21
N GLU A 278 -20.40 7.74 14.81
CA GLU A 278 -21.37 8.37 15.70
C GLU A 278 -22.77 7.99 15.23
N HIS A 279 -23.54 7.35 16.10
CA HIS A 279 -24.97 7.08 15.91
C HIS A 279 -25.78 7.92 16.89
N GLU A 280 -26.81 8.61 16.39
CA GLU A 280 -27.70 9.45 17.19
C GLU A 280 -29.17 9.07 16.93
N ILE A 281 -29.90 8.76 17.99
CA ILE A 281 -31.33 8.48 17.97
C ILE A 281 -32.09 9.75 18.38
N LEU A 282 -32.90 10.27 17.45
CA LEU A 282 -33.61 11.55 17.62
C LEU A 282 -35.05 11.39 18.12
N GLU A 283 -35.62 10.19 18.04
CA GLU A 283 -36.95 9.88 18.54
C GLU A 283 -36.93 8.48 19.18
N GLU A 284 -37.64 8.28 20.29
CA GLU A 284 -37.75 6.97 20.94
C GLU A 284 -38.30 5.91 19.97
N MET A 285 -37.73 4.70 20.03
CA MET A 285 -38.10 3.59 19.18
C MET A 285 -38.33 2.32 19.98
N ARG A 286 -39.30 1.52 19.52
CA ARG A 286 -39.55 0.18 20.05
C ARG A 286 -39.20 -0.89 19.01
N LEU A 287 -38.20 -1.69 19.34
CA LEU A 287 -37.76 -2.83 18.55
C LEU A 287 -38.71 -4.02 18.72
N PRO A 288 -38.84 -4.87 17.69
CA PRO A 288 -39.50 -6.16 17.83
C PRO A 288 -38.80 -7.10 18.83
N ASP A 289 -39.51 -8.13 19.27
CA ASP A 289 -38.92 -9.18 20.11
C ASP A 289 -37.71 -9.81 19.41
N ARG A 290 -36.59 -9.93 20.12
CA ARG A 290 -35.32 -10.52 19.63
C ARG A 290 -34.55 -9.69 18.59
N GLU A 291 -34.71 -8.38 18.61
CA GLU A 291 -33.90 -7.41 17.85
C GLU A 291 -33.24 -6.40 18.80
N LEU A 292 -31.99 -6.00 18.51
CA LEU A 292 -31.18 -5.16 19.42
C LEU A 292 -30.72 -3.82 18.83
N GLY A 293 -30.76 -3.67 17.50
CA GLY A 293 -30.12 -2.55 16.80
C GLY A 293 -28.62 -2.78 16.61
N SER A 294 -28.21 -2.88 15.36
CA SER A 294 -26.83 -3.13 14.92
C SER A 294 -26.11 -1.80 14.70
N PHE A 295 -24.90 -1.65 15.26
CA PHE A 295 -23.97 -0.54 15.00
C PHE A 295 -23.09 -0.80 13.78
N VAL A 296 -22.73 -2.07 13.57
CA VAL A 296 -21.87 -2.50 12.46
C VAL A 296 -22.45 -3.74 11.83
N PHE A 297 -22.62 -3.68 10.52
CA PHE A 297 -23.07 -4.80 9.70
C PHE A 297 -21.93 -5.26 8.81
N SER A 298 -21.67 -6.56 8.76
CA SER A 298 -20.69 -7.13 7.85
C SER A 298 -21.20 -8.42 7.22
N ALA A 299 -21.36 -8.40 5.91
CA ALA A 299 -21.92 -9.49 5.14
C ALA A 299 -20.93 -10.13 4.16
N GLY A 300 -20.88 -11.46 4.23
CA GLY A 300 -20.39 -12.32 3.15
C GLY A 300 -21.54 -12.69 2.22
N PHE A 301 -21.24 -12.83 0.94
CA PHE A 301 -22.22 -13.26 -0.06
C PHE A 301 -21.53 -14.13 -1.09
N LYS A 302 -22.26 -15.09 -1.64
CA LYS A 302 -21.73 -16.00 -2.64
C LYS A 302 -22.79 -16.27 -3.69
N THR A 303 -22.51 -15.91 -4.93
CA THR A 303 -23.43 -16.12 -6.05
C THR A 303 -22.79 -17.03 -7.08
N ARG A 304 -23.50 -18.05 -7.56
CA ARG A 304 -23.03 -19.03 -8.55
C ARG A 304 -24.12 -19.31 -9.59
N SER A 305 -23.77 -19.15 -10.86
CA SER A 305 -24.56 -19.46 -12.05
C SER A 305 -23.67 -20.10 -13.11
N GLU A 306 -24.03 -21.33 -13.51
CA GLU A 306 -23.34 -22.03 -14.59
C GLU A 306 -23.57 -21.34 -15.96
N ALA A 307 -24.78 -20.80 -16.15
CA ALA A 307 -25.19 -20.22 -17.42
C ALA A 307 -24.72 -18.77 -17.59
N ASN A 308 -24.59 -18.01 -16.49
CA ASN A 308 -24.15 -16.62 -16.49
C ASN A 308 -22.99 -16.37 -15.49
N PRO A 309 -21.73 -16.56 -15.92
CA PRO A 309 -20.56 -16.31 -15.09
C PRO A 309 -20.40 -14.86 -14.62
N LEU A 310 -21.10 -13.89 -15.23
CA LEU A 310 -21.09 -12.50 -14.75
C LEU A 310 -21.78 -12.33 -13.39
N LEU A 311 -22.58 -13.33 -12.98
CA LEU A 311 -23.18 -13.42 -11.65
C LEU A 311 -22.29 -14.15 -10.65
N ASN A 312 -21.15 -14.71 -11.07
CA ASN A 312 -20.28 -15.46 -10.18
C ASN A 312 -19.37 -14.49 -9.44
N THR A 313 -19.63 -14.30 -8.15
CA THR A 313 -18.87 -13.39 -7.30
C THR A 313 -18.99 -13.78 -5.83
N GLY A 314 -18.10 -13.21 -5.03
CA GLY A 314 -18.07 -13.34 -3.58
C GLY A 314 -17.80 -14.75 -3.05
N GLU A 315 -17.55 -14.78 -1.75
CA GLU A 315 -17.41 -15.97 -0.94
C GLU A 315 -17.96 -15.76 0.48
N ILE A 316 -18.24 -16.87 1.15
CA ILE A 316 -18.56 -16.91 2.57
C ILE A 316 -17.43 -17.70 3.20
N LEU A 317 -16.72 -17.08 4.15
CA LEU A 317 -15.62 -17.71 4.85
C LEU A 317 -16.14 -18.67 5.92
N PRO A 318 -15.41 -19.78 6.20
CA PRO A 318 -15.92 -20.87 7.02
C PRO A 318 -15.93 -20.62 8.53
N TYR A 319 -15.23 -19.60 9.03
CA TYR A 319 -15.10 -19.34 10.46
C TYR A 319 -15.42 -17.89 10.84
N LEU A 320 -15.98 -17.75 12.03
CA LEU A 320 -16.11 -16.51 12.78
C LEU A 320 -15.40 -16.72 14.14
N HIS A 321 -14.35 -15.96 14.40
CA HIS A 321 -13.66 -15.92 15.69
C HIS A 321 -14.02 -14.63 16.42
N ILE A 322 -14.37 -14.76 17.71
CA ILE A 322 -14.82 -13.64 18.55
C ILE A 322 -13.99 -13.64 19.83
N TYR A 323 -13.44 -12.49 20.21
CA TYR A 323 -12.85 -12.32 21.53
C TYR A 323 -13.96 -11.99 22.55
N SER A 324 -14.29 -12.97 23.40
CA SER A 324 -15.43 -12.87 24.31
C SER A 324 -15.09 -12.15 25.62
N GLU A 325 -16.11 -11.70 26.34
CA GLU A 325 -15.97 -11.15 27.70
C GLU A 325 -15.37 -12.13 28.74
N LYS A 326 -15.31 -13.43 28.43
CA LYS A 326 -14.66 -14.45 29.26
C LYS A 326 -13.14 -14.51 29.04
N ASN A 327 -12.59 -13.61 28.23
CA ASN A 327 -11.18 -13.53 27.84
C ASN A 327 -10.69 -14.80 27.11
N ASP A 328 -11.58 -15.40 26.32
CA ASP A 328 -11.28 -16.51 25.40
C ASP A 328 -11.70 -16.17 23.96
N ILE A 329 -11.17 -16.95 23.02
CA ILE A 329 -11.54 -16.83 21.60
C ILE A 329 -12.59 -17.90 21.31
N GLN A 330 -13.81 -17.46 21.02
CA GLN A 330 -14.90 -18.33 20.59
C GLN A 330 -14.82 -18.55 19.07
N GLU A 331 -14.64 -19.79 18.64
CA GLU A 331 -14.75 -20.20 17.23
C GLU A 331 -16.18 -20.63 16.92
N VAL A 332 -16.76 -20.02 15.88
CA VAL A 332 -18.07 -20.37 15.34
C VAL A 332 -17.91 -20.77 13.88
N LYS A 333 -18.41 -21.96 13.53
CA LYS A 333 -18.36 -22.47 12.15
C LYS A 333 -19.54 -21.95 11.35
N MET A 334 -19.26 -21.43 10.17
CA MET A 334 -20.24 -20.93 9.22
C MET A 334 -20.37 -21.89 8.02
N ASP A 335 -21.59 -22.11 7.53
CA ASP A 335 -21.78 -22.84 6.27
C ASP A 335 -21.44 -21.91 5.11
N THR A 336 -20.50 -22.32 4.26
CA THR A 336 -20.13 -21.54 3.06
C THR A 336 -21.15 -21.68 1.92
N ASN A 337 -22.14 -22.57 2.08
CA ASN A 337 -23.27 -22.79 1.17
C ASN A 337 -24.53 -23.18 1.99
N PRO A 338 -25.05 -22.26 2.83
CA PRO A 338 -26.19 -22.52 3.70
C PRO A 338 -27.38 -23.07 2.90
N ARG A 339 -28.13 -23.98 3.52
CA ARG A 339 -29.24 -24.71 2.85
C ARG A 339 -30.62 -24.22 3.25
N SER A 340 -30.73 -23.44 4.34
CA SER A 340 -32.01 -22.94 4.82
C SER A 340 -32.46 -21.73 4.02
N ARG A 341 -33.72 -21.73 3.56
CA ARG A 341 -34.38 -20.56 2.95
C ARG A 341 -34.85 -19.54 3.98
N LYS A 342 -35.02 -19.97 5.24
CA LYS A 342 -35.24 -19.08 6.37
C LYS A 342 -33.89 -18.70 6.95
N GLU A 343 -33.80 -17.49 7.48
CA GLU A 343 -32.61 -17.06 8.22
C GLU A 343 -32.32 -18.03 9.36
N GLU A 344 -31.11 -18.56 9.38
CA GLU A 344 -30.58 -19.40 10.44
C GLU A 344 -29.66 -18.55 11.31
N ARG A 345 -30.07 -18.29 12.56
CA ARG A 345 -29.23 -17.60 13.54
C ARG A 345 -28.20 -18.61 14.07
N ILE A 346 -26.93 -18.35 13.78
CA ILE A 346 -25.79 -19.14 14.27
C ILE A 346 -25.40 -18.68 15.67
N ILE A 347 -25.49 -17.36 15.89
CA ILE A 347 -25.44 -16.73 17.20
C ILE A 347 -26.70 -15.88 17.30
N ALA A 348 -27.58 -16.20 18.24
CA ALA A 348 -28.82 -15.51 18.49
C ALA A 348 -28.69 -14.55 19.67
N VAL A 349 -29.67 -13.65 19.83
CA VAL A 349 -29.69 -12.68 20.95
C VAL A 349 -29.65 -13.36 22.31
N ASP A 350 -30.29 -14.53 22.43
CA ASP A 350 -30.35 -15.32 23.66
C ASP A 350 -29.07 -16.10 23.98
N ASP A 351 -28.10 -16.15 23.04
CA ASP A 351 -26.77 -16.73 23.30
C ASP A 351 -25.85 -15.78 24.08
N ASP A 352 -26.20 -14.50 24.18
CA ASP A 352 -25.53 -13.49 25.02
C ASP A 352 -24.00 -13.39 24.78
N VAL A 353 -23.61 -13.37 23.51
CA VAL A 353 -22.20 -13.30 23.11
C VAL A 353 -21.76 -11.84 23.02
N ASP A 354 -21.14 -11.37 24.10
CA ASP A 354 -20.57 -10.02 24.19
C ASP A 354 -19.05 -9.98 23.91
N LEU A 355 -18.60 -8.87 23.32
CA LEU A 355 -17.18 -8.61 23.09
C LEU A 355 -16.44 -8.31 24.39
N GLY A 356 -15.27 -8.93 24.56
CA GLY A 356 -14.36 -8.69 25.67
C GLY A 356 -13.45 -7.48 25.49
N GLU A 357 -12.49 -7.32 26.40
CA GLU A 357 -11.64 -6.12 26.46
C GLU A 357 -10.75 -5.89 25.24
N GLU A 358 -10.38 -6.93 24.49
CA GLU A 358 -9.64 -6.78 23.22
C GLU A 358 -10.56 -6.42 22.02
N ALA A 359 -11.87 -6.57 22.19
CA ALA A 359 -12.93 -6.00 21.35
C ALA A 359 -12.78 -6.24 19.83
N TRP A 360 -12.50 -7.48 19.42
CA TRP A 360 -12.35 -7.81 17.99
C TRP A 360 -13.17 -9.03 17.57
N ILE A 361 -13.56 -9.03 16.30
CA ILE A 361 -14.09 -10.18 15.57
C ILE A 361 -13.29 -10.41 14.29
N SER A 362 -13.19 -11.67 13.87
CA SER A 362 -12.54 -12.08 12.62
C SER A 362 -13.45 -13.03 11.86
N ILE A 363 -13.67 -12.75 10.57
CA ILE A 363 -14.32 -13.65 9.63
C ILE A 363 -13.22 -14.18 8.70
N ASP A 364 -12.95 -15.49 8.74
CA ASP A 364 -11.69 -16.03 8.24
C ASP A 364 -11.71 -17.51 7.82
N GLU A 365 -10.56 -17.95 7.27
CA GLU A 365 -10.28 -19.34 6.88
C GLU A 365 -9.60 -20.17 8.00
N GLY A 366 -9.46 -19.61 9.20
CA GLY A 366 -8.80 -20.21 10.36
C GLY A 366 -7.48 -19.52 10.71
N ILE A 367 -6.50 -20.32 11.14
CA ILE A 367 -5.20 -19.83 11.64
C ILE A 367 -4.40 -19.10 10.55
N GLU A 368 -4.50 -19.56 9.31
CA GLU A 368 -3.87 -18.99 8.12
C GLU A 368 -4.92 -18.74 7.04
N GLY A 369 -4.55 -18.00 6.00
CA GLY A 369 -5.42 -17.70 4.87
C GLY A 369 -6.12 -16.36 5.02
N LYS A 370 -7.24 -16.21 4.34
CA LYS A 370 -7.95 -14.94 4.27
C LYS A 370 -8.64 -14.61 5.58
N ALA A 371 -8.60 -13.34 5.97
CA ALA A 371 -9.32 -12.84 7.13
C ALA A 371 -9.81 -11.40 6.91
N HIS A 372 -10.99 -11.12 7.45
CA HIS A 372 -11.57 -9.79 7.60
C HIS A 372 -11.81 -9.52 9.08
N GLY A 373 -11.10 -8.54 9.63
CA GLY A 373 -11.20 -8.15 11.03
C GLY A 373 -12.02 -6.88 11.20
N ILE A 374 -12.81 -6.83 12.27
CA ILE A 374 -13.37 -5.60 12.82
C ILE A 374 -12.85 -5.49 14.25
N ILE A 375 -12.06 -4.46 14.51
CA ILE A 375 -11.38 -4.24 15.78
C ILE A 375 -11.90 -2.91 16.35
N PHE A 376 -12.59 -2.96 17.48
CA PHE A 376 -13.02 -1.77 18.19
C PHE A 376 -11.89 -1.26 19.09
N ALA A 377 -11.78 0.05 19.27
CA ALA A 377 -10.80 0.63 20.19
C ALA A 377 -11.08 0.16 21.63
N GLU A 378 -12.36 0.11 22.01
CA GLU A 378 -12.87 -0.30 23.31
C GLU A 378 -14.22 -1.01 23.12
N ALA A 379 -14.49 -2.06 23.91
CA ALA A 379 -15.80 -2.73 23.93
C ALA A 379 -16.83 -2.02 24.83
N ARG A 380 -16.37 -1.12 25.70
CA ARG A 380 -17.16 -0.34 26.66
C ARG A 380 -16.76 1.13 26.55
N GLY A 381 -17.55 2.02 27.14
CA GLY A 381 -17.45 3.47 27.05
C GLY A 381 -18.02 4.03 25.75
N ILE A 382 -18.76 3.24 24.98
CA ILE A 382 -19.25 3.63 23.65
C ILE A 382 -20.58 4.37 23.73
N VAL A 383 -21.40 4.10 24.74
CA VAL A 383 -22.64 4.83 25.00
C VAL A 383 -22.31 6.18 25.64
N LYS A 384 -22.70 7.29 24.98
CA LYS A 384 -22.43 8.67 25.43
C LYS A 384 -23.63 9.33 26.09
N SER A 385 -24.85 8.96 25.67
CA SER A 385 -26.11 9.41 26.27
C SER A 385 -27.22 8.40 26.02
N GLY A 386 -28.28 8.46 26.84
CA GLY A 386 -29.43 7.54 26.82
C GLY A 386 -29.80 7.10 28.24
N GLU A 387 -31.09 7.04 28.55
CA GLU A 387 -31.57 6.65 29.87
C GLU A 387 -31.61 5.13 30.03
N ASN A 388 -31.00 4.60 31.11
CA ASN A 388 -31.01 3.18 31.48
C ASN A 388 -30.42 2.22 30.42
N GLU A 389 -29.51 2.73 29.60
CA GLU A 389 -28.84 1.98 28.53
C GLU A 389 -27.65 1.18 29.05
N MET A 390 -27.49 -0.03 28.52
CA MET A 390 -26.30 -0.84 28.76
C MET A 390 -25.21 -0.50 27.75
N ASP A 391 -23.98 -0.60 28.23
CA ASP A 391 -22.79 -0.31 27.47
C ASP A 391 -22.04 -1.62 27.19
N GLY A 392 -21.64 -1.82 25.94
CA GLY A 392 -21.18 -3.09 25.44
C GLY A 392 -21.57 -3.33 23.98
N ILE A 393 -20.93 -4.32 23.37
CA ILE A 393 -21.19 -4.74 21.99
C ILE A 393 -21.53 -6.23 21.99
N GLN A 394 -22.75 -6.55 21.58
CA GLN A 394 -23.24 -7.91 21.46
C GLN A 394 -23.12 -8.39 20.01
N VAL A 395 -22.65 -9.61 19.77
CA VAL A 395 -22.46 -10.16 18.42
C VAL A 395 -23.62 -11.08 18.06
N ILE A 396 -24.18 -10.87 16.88
CA ILE A 396 -25.19 -11.73 16.27
C ILE A 396 -24.67 -12.21 14.92
N ALA A 397 -24.91 -13.48 14.59
CA ALA A 397 -24.49 -14.05 13.32
C ALA A 397 -25.63 -14.85 12.69
N ALA A 398 -25.84 -14.67 11.40
CA ALA A 398 -26.89 -15.33 10.65
C ALA A 398 -26.40 -15.80 9.27
N GLN A 399 -27.04 -16.84 8.74
CA GLN A 399 -26.79 -17.32 7.38
C GLN A 399 -28.10 -17.72 6.69
N LYS A 400 -28.12 -17.60 5.36
CA LYS A 400 -29.32 -17.89 4.57
C LYS A 400 -29.00 -18.25 3.13
N GLN A 401 -29.81 -19.14 2.58
CA GLN A 401 -29.90 -19.35 1.13
C GLN A 401 -30.91 -18.37 0.54
N GLU A 402 -30.40 -17.29 -0.07
CA GLU A 402 -31.25 -16.24 -0.66
C GLU A 402 -31.95 -16.71 -1.93
N VAL A 403 -31.23 -17.42 -2.79
CA VAL A 403 -31.76 -17.91 -4.07
C VAL A 403 -31.34 -19.36 -4.27
N ASP A 404 -32.32 -20.21 -4.57
CA ASP A 404 -32.12 -21.60 -4.95
C ASP A 404 -33.00 -21.98 -6.13
N ILE A 405 -32.53 -21.61 -7.33
CA ILE A 405 -33.16 -22.01 -8.59
C ILE A 405 -32.15 -22.75 -9.45
N PRO A 406 -32.60 -23.60 -10.40
CA PRO A 406 -31.70 -24.47 -11.16
C PRO A 406 -30.48 -23.79 -11.80
N GLY A 407 -30.60 -22.53 -12.22
CA GLY A 407 -29.50 -21.79 -12.87
C GLY A 407 -28.77 -20.76 -12.04
N LEU A 408 -29.22 -20.49 -10.81
CA LEU A 408 -28.67 -19.45 -9.96
C LEU A 408 -28.82 -19.85 -8.50
N LYS A 409 -27.70 -19.90 -7.80
CA LYS A 409 -27.65 -20.07 -6.36
C LYS A 409 -27.01 -18.83 -5.75
N ALA A 410 -27.65 -18.27 -4.72
CA ALA A 410 -27.12 -17.15 -3.97
C ALA A 410 -27.24 -17.44 -2.48
N TYR A 411 -26.18 -17.13 -1.75
CA TYR A 411 -26.04 -17.36 -0.33
C TYR A 411 -25.58 -16.07 0.34
N SER A 412 -26.01 -15.85 1.57
CA SER A 412 -25.61 -14.73 2.41
C SER A 412 -25.22 -15.22 3.80
N SER A 413 -24.30 -14.49 4.41
CA SER A 413 -23.93 -14.63 5.82
C SER A 413 -23.73 -13.24 6.40
N GLY A 414 -24.45 -12.90 7.46
CA GLY A 414 -24.36 -11.60 8.13
C GLY A 414 -23.79 -11.74 9.53
N ILE A 415 -22.92 -10.81 9.91
CA ILE A 415 -22.47 -10.59 11.28
C ILE A 415 -22.88 -9.16 11.64
N ASP A 416 -23.57 -9.01 12.75
CA ASP A 416 -23.98 -7.72 13.31
C ASP A 416 -23.32 -7.53 14.68
N CYS A 417 -22.72 -6.37 14.88
CA CYS A 417 -22.25 -5.90 16.19
C CYS A 417 -23.29 -4.91 16.71
N CYS A 418 -24.04 -5.34 17.72
CA CYS A 418 -25.26 -4.71 18.20
C CYS A 418 -25.09 -4.01 19.55
N ARG A 419 -26.07 -3.16 19.86
CA ARG A 419 -26.33 -2.70 21.23
C ARG A 419 -26.42 -3.91 22.16
N ASN A 420 -25.75 -3.84 23.31
CA ASN A 420 -26.03 -4.79 24.38
C ASN A 420 -27.42 -4.49 24.96
N GLY A 421 -28.37 -5.39 24.77
CA GLY A 421 -29.74 -5.22 25.27
C GLY A 421 -30.29 -6.46 25.96
N PHE A 422 -29.46 -7.45 26.31
CA PHE A 422 -29.92 -8.65 27.01
C PHE A 422 -29.64 -8.55 28.53
N VAL A 423 -30.70 -8.40 29.33
CA VAL A 423 -30.62 -8.21 30.79
C VAL A 423 -31.35 -9.33 31.52
N ASN A 424 -30.64 -10.12 32.33
CA ASN A 424 -31.24 -11.11 33.25
C ASN A 424 -32.27 -12.04 32.55
N GLY A 425 -31.99 -12.46 31.31
CA GLY A 425 -32.87 -13.32 30.53
C GLY A 425 -34.02 -12.60 29.81
N LYS A 426 -34.01 -11.25 29.75
CA LYS A 426 -34.98 -10.42 29.03
C LYS A 426 -34.29 -9.49 28.06
N ILE A 427 -34.94 -9.23 26.93
CA ILE A 427 -34.45 -8.31 25.91
C ILE A 427 -35.05 -6.94 26.17
N ASP A 428 -34.20 -5.94 26.28
CA ASP A 428 -34.60 -4.55 26.23
C ASP A 428 -34.85 -4.15 24.77
N GLY A 429 -36.12 -3.88 24.46
CA GLY A 429 -36.57 -3.53 23.12
C GLY A 429 -36.85 -2.05 22.95
N ILE A 430 -36.50 -1.19 23.92
CA ILE A 430 -36.70 0.25 23.82
C ILE A 430 -35.35 0.91 23.58
N ILE A 431 -35.28 1.84 22.62
CA ILE A 431 -34.13 2.74 22.45
C ILE A 431 -34.63 4.16 22.70
N PRO A 432 -34.12 4.86 23.73
CA PRO A 432 -34.64 6.17 24.13
C PRO A 432 -34.26 7.27 23.13
N GLU A 433 -35.05 8.34 23.14
CA GLU A 433 -34.68 9.60 22.49
C GLU A 433 -33.38 10.14 23.10
N GLY A 434 -32.49 10.68 22.26
CA GLY A 434 -31.19 11.18 22.67
C GLY A 434 -30.16 10.08 22.97
N TYR A 435 -30.45 8.81 22.65
CA TYR A 435 -29.45 7.76 22.69
C TYR A 435 -28.32 8.05 21.70
N LYS A 436 -27.08 8.07 22.18
CA LYS A 436 -25.91 8.37 21.37
C LYS A 436 -24.80 7.36 21.63
N VAL A 437 -24.25 6.82 20.53
CA VAL A 437 -23.13 5.88 20.55
C VAL A 437 -21.99 6.43 19.71
N GLU A 438 -20.79 6.47 20.28
CA GLU A 438 -19.57 6.90 19.59
C GLU A 438 -18.44 5.91 19.85
N PHE A 439 -17.77 5.47 18.77
CA PHE A 439 -16.62 4.58 18.86
C PHE A 439 -15.67 4.74 17.67
N ASP A 440 -14.41 4.36 17.91
CA ASP A 440 -13.40 4.18 16.86
C ASP A 440 -13.21 2.70 16.58
N ALA A 441 -13.09 2.33 15.30
CA ALA A 441 -12.85 0.95 14.87
C ALA A 441 -11.89 0.87 13.68
N GLU A 442 -11.25 -0.28 13.51
CA GLU A 442 -10.47 -0.62 12.34
C GLU A 442 -11.12 -1.78 11.60
N PHE A 443 -11.41 -1.57 10.31
CA PHE A 443 -11.73 -2.62 9.37
C PHE A 443 -10.44 -3.02 8.65
N LEU A 444 -10.07 -4.29 8.79
CA LEU A 444 -8.83 -4.84 8.24
C LEU A 444 -9.13 -6.01 7.31
N THR A 445 -8.40 -6.11 6.21
CA THR A 445 -8.46 -7.26 5.31
C THR A 445 -7.05 -7.80 5.01
N THR A 446 -6.90 -9.13 5.05
CA THR A 446 -5.67 -9.83 4.65
C THR A 446 -6.02 -11.08 3.84
N GLN A 447 -5.15 -11.46 2.92
CA GLN A 447 -5.35 -12.63 2.05
C GLN A 447 -4.58 -13.87 2.53
N SER A 448 -3.77 -13.78 3.59
CA SER A 448 -2.85 -14.88 3.94
C SER A 448 -2.63 -15.17 5.43
N ARG A 449 -3.06 -14.31 6.35
CA ARG A 449 -2.62 -14.37 7.76
C ARG A 449 -3.64 -14.87 8.80
N GLY A 450 -4.88 -15.17 8.43
CA GLY A 450 -5.91 -15.72 9.32
C GLY A 450 -6.27 -14.86 10.55
N TYR A 451 -7.00 -15.44 11.52
CA TYR A 451 -7.48 -14.70 12.70
C TYR A 451 -6.38 -14.34 13.71
N THR A 452 -5.32 -15.15 13.80
CA THR A 452 -4.23 -14.92 14.77
C THR A 452 -3.49 -13.62 14.49
N PHE A 453 -3.49 -13.18 13.23
CA PHE A 453 -3.01 -11.86 12.86
C PHE A 453 -3.96 -10.75 13.33
N ILE A 454 -5.28 -10.93 13.22
CA ILE A 454 -6.28 -9.96 13.73
C ILE A 454 -6.12 -9.77 15.24
N GLU A 455 -5.93 -10.87 15.99
CA GLU A 455 -5.67 -10.81 17.42
C GLU A 455 -4.43 -9.95 17.74
N ARG A 456 -3.31 -10.14 17.03
CA ARG A 456 -2.09 -9.35 17.25
C ARG A 456 -2.26 -7.89 16.81
N GLU A 457 -2.92 -7.66 15.68
CA GLU A 457 -3.22 -6.29 15.22
C GLU A 457 -4.09 -5.57 16.25
N SER A 458 -5.05 -6.24 16.89
CA SER A 458 -5.93 -5.59 17.88
C SER A 458 -5.15 -4.89 18.99
N LYS A 459 -4.04 -5.49 19.44
CA LYS A 459 -3.15 -4.94 20.47
C LYS A 459 -2.40 -3.71 19.95
N ILE A 460 -1.94 -3.76 18.70
CA ILE A 460 -1.25 -2.65 18.02
C ILE A 460 -2.22 -1.49 17.77
N TYR A 461 -3.39 -1.75 17.17
CA TYR A 461 -4.40 -0.74 16.85
C TYR A 461 -4.87 0.00 18.10
N ARG A 462 -5.19 -0.71 19.18
CA ARG A 462 -5.64 -0.10 20.44
C ARG A 462 -4.58 0.77 21.11
N ALA A 463 -3.31 0.50 20.88
CA ALA A 463 -2.22 1.37 21.33
C ALA A 463 -2.10 2.63 20.45
N LEU A 464 -2.22 2.47 19.12
CA LEU A 464 -2.09 3.57 18.16
C LEU A 464 -3.29 4.52 18.17
N ILE A 465 -4.52 4.03 18.33
CA ILE A 465 -5.72 4.88 18.26
C ILE A 465 -5.72 5.98 19.32
N LYS A 466 -5.07 5.75 20.46
CA LYS A 466 -4.94 6.73 21.56
C LYS A 466 -4.13 7.97 21.19
N CYS A 467 -3.23 7.88 20.20
CA CYS A 467 -2.44 9.01 19.72
C CYS A 467 -2.89 9.55 18.35
N ARG A 468 -3.84 8.87 17.70
CA ARG A 468 -4.34 9.26 16.38
C ARG A 468 -5.23 10.50 16.48
N PRO A 469 -4.94 11.57 15.71
CA PRO A 469 -5.76 12.78 15.74
C PRO A 469 -7.19 12.54 15.20
N SER A 470 -8.20 13.08 15.88
CA SER A 470 -9.56 13.15 15.35
C SER A 470 -9.67 14.19 14.23
N ILE A 471 -10.64 14.01 13.32
CA ILE A 471 -11.07 15.06 12.40
C ILE A 471 -12.42 15.56 12.91
N GLU A 472 -12.47 16.79 13.41
CA GLU A 472 -13.68 17.38 14.01
C GLU A 472 -14.38 18.38 13.09
N LYS A 473 -14.03 18.38 11.80
CA LYS A 473 -14.66 19.25 10.81
C LYS A 473 -16.11 18.83 10.57
N GLU A 474 -16.99 19.80 10.40
CA GLU A 474 -18.33 19.53 9.86
C GLU A 474 -18.20 18.91 8.47
N ILE A 475 -19.02 17.90 8.18
CA ILE A 475 -19.06 17.34 6.84
C ILE A 475 -19.76 18.39 5.96
N GLY A 476 -19.02 18.92 4.99
CA GLY A 476 -19.52 19.91 4.06
C GLY A 476 -20.77 19.45 3.34
N ASN A 477 -21.63 20.42 3.00
CA ASN A 477 -22.79 20.18 2.14
C ASN A 477 -22.33 19.50 0.84
N VAL A 478 -23.20 18.66 0.27
CA VAL A 478 -22.97 17.93 -0.98
C VAL A 478 -22.38 18.89 -2.03
N SER A 479 -21.09 18.75 -2.33
CA SER A 479 -20.37 19.61 -3.27
C SER A 479 -20.33 19.01 -4.68
N GLU A 480 -20.37 19.95 -5.63
CA GLU A 480 -20.47 19.88 -7.09
C GLU A 480 -20.98 18.57 -7.69
N GLU A 481 -22.26 18.61 -8.13
CA GLU A 481 -22.79 17.70 -9.14
C GLU A 481 -21.87 17.75 -10.37
N LYS A 482 -21.06 16.70 -10.56
CA LYS A 482 -20.49 16.44 -11.88
C LYS A 482 -21.66 16.32 -12.85
N GLU A 483 -21.59 16.99 -14.00
CA GLU A 483 -22.59 16.78 -15.05
C GLU A 483 -22.52 15.33 -15.53
N LEU A 484 -23.51 14.54 -15.11
CA LEU A 484 -23.69 13.16 -15.48
C LEU A 484 -24.75 13.03 -16.57
N TYR A 485 -24.52 12.13 -17.51
CA TYR A 485 -25.42 11.95 -18.66
C TYR A 485 -25.88 10.51 -18.81
N ASP A 486 -27.05 10.35 -19.43
CA ASP A 486 -27.61 9.07 -19.84
C ASP A 486 -27.14 8.69 -21.25
N LEU A 487 -26.44 7.56 -21.38
CA LEU A 487 -26.05 6.99 -22.66
C LEU A 487 -26.88 5.74 -22.97
N THR A 488 -27.79 5.84 -23.93
CA THR A 488 -28.61 4.70 -24.39
C THR A 488 -28.06 4.12 -25.68
N ALA A 489 -27.69 2.84 -25.67
CA ALA A 489 -27.23 2.12 -26.84
C ALA A 489 -28.28 1.14 -27.36
N TYR A 490 -28.77 1.39 -28.58
CA TYR A 490 -29.66 0.49 -29.31
C TYR A 490 -28.85 -0.49 -30.17
N VAL A 491 -29.05 -1.77 -29.93
CA VAL A 491 -28.32 -2.87 -30.58
C VAL A 491 -29.14 -3.44 -31.74
N HIS A 492 -28.54 -3.43 -32.92
CA HIS A 492 -29.13 -3.92 -34.17
C HIS A 492 -28.49 -5.23 -34.62
N PHE A 493 -29.23 -6.02 -35.43
CA PHE A 493 -28.76 -7.25 -36.09
C PHE A 493 -28.14 -8.33 -35.19
N CYS A 494 -28.47 -8.33 -33.90
CA CYS A 494 -28.02 -9.33 -32.94
C CYS A 494 -29.20 -10.20 -32.46
N PRO A 495 -29.52 -11.34 -33.12
CA PRO A 495 -30.60 -12.21 -32.69
C PRO A 495 -30.25 -12.89 -31.36
N ALA A 496 -31.19 -12.92 -30.42
CA ALA A 496 -31.04 -13.65 -29.17
C ALA A 496 -32.40 -14.05 -28.64
N PHE A 497 -32.42 -15.03 -27.75
CA PHE A 497 -33.64 -15.56 -27.19
C PHE A 497 -34.33 -14.48 -26.35
N PRO A 498 -35.65 -14.26 -26.49
CA PRO A 498 -36.39 -13.36 -25.62
C PRO A 498 -36.14 -13.72 -24.16
N PHE A 499 -35.78 -12.75 -23.33
CA PHE A 499 -35.45 -12.98 -21.91
C PHE A 499 -34.31 -14.00 -21.69
N GLY A 500 -33.43 -14.19 -22.67
CA GLY A 500 -32.38 -15.21 -22.61
C GLY A 500 -31.48 -15.11 -21.38
N ALA A 501 -31.17 -13.91 -20.88
CA ALA A 501 -30.37 -13.73 -19.67
C ALA A 501 -31.13 -14.21 -18.43
N LEU A 502 -32.38 -13.76 -18.27
CA LEU A 502 -33.27 -14.15 -17.17
C LEU A 502 -33.54 -15.67 -17.17
N LEU A 503 -33.90 -16.24 -18.32
CA LEU A 503 -34.16 -17.68 -18.44
C LEU A 503 -32.90 -18.51 -18.25
N SER A 504 -31.74 -18.02 -18.68
CA SER A 504 -30.47 -18.68 -18.39
C SER A 504 -30.19 -18.74 -16.90
N ALA A 505 -30.36 -17.61 -16.21
CA ALA A 505 -30.22 -17.53 -14.75
C ALA A 505 -31.27 -18.40 -14.03
N ALA A 506 -32.52 -18.42 -14.51
CA ALA A 506 -33.59 -19.16 -13.85
C ALA A 506 -33.49 -20.68 -14.04
N THR A 507 -33.25 -21.15 -15.27
CA THR A 507 -33.32 -22.60 -15.58
C THR A 507 -31.96 -23.29 -15.65
N GLY A 508 -30.85 -22.53 -15.62
CA GLY A 508 -29.48 -23.07 -15.78
C GLY A 508 -29.15 -23.50 -17.21
N LYS A 509 -30.05 -23.28 -18.16
CA LYS A 509 -29.83 -23.64 -19.57
C LYS A 509 -29.20 -22.45 -20.29
N ASN A 510 -28.29 -22.70 -21.22
CA ASN A 510 -27.58 -21.66 -21.96
C ASN A 510 -28.43 -21.01 -23.07
N PHE A 511 -29.45 -20.23 -22.70
CA PHE A 511 -30.20 -19.42 -23.66
C PHE A 511 -29.36 -18.26 -24.18
N SER A 512 -29.48 -17.95 -25.47
CA SER A 512 -28.70 -16.85 -26.03
C SER A 512 -29.22 -15.49 -25.56
N TYR A 513 -28.31 -14.59 -25.16
CA TYR A 513 -28.63 -13.20 -24.80
C TYR A 513 -27.53 -12.25 -25.28
N VAL A 514 -27.79 -10.95 -25.14
CA VAL A 514 -26.90 -9.87 -25.58
C VAL A 514 -26.65 -8.96 -24.39
N TYR A 515 -25.42 -8.54 -24.19
CA TYR A 515 -25.04 -7.54 -23.21
C TYR A 515 -24.03 -6.58 -23.83
N ALA A 516 -23.88 -5.41 -23.23
CA ALA A 516 -22.90 -4.43 -23.66
C ALA A 516 -22.14 -3.86 -22.47
N ASN A 517 -20.87 -3.57 -22.73
CA ASN A 517 -19.92 -3.00 -21.79
C ASN A 517 -19.49 -1.63 -22.30
N LEU A 518 -19.41 -0.66 -21.40
CA LEU A 518 -18.92 0.69 -21.63
C LEU A 518 -17.51 0.81 -21.05
N TYR A 519 -16.54 1.17 -21.88
CA TYR A 519 -15.15 1.34 -21.47
C TYR A 519 -14.70 2.80 -21.61
N ARG A 520 -13.84 3.25 -20.70
CA ARG A 520 -13.11 4.53 -20.76
C ARG A 520 -11.65 4.25 -20.41
N ASN A 521 -10.71 4.71 -21.23
CA ASN A 521 -9.28 4.47 -21.04
C ASN A 521 -8.94 3.00 -20.78
N GLU A 522 -9.56 2.08 -21.54
CA GLU A 522 -9.43 0.61 -21.41
C GLU A 522 -10.03 -0.04 -20.15
N SER A 523 -10.41 0.75 -19.13
CA SER A 523 -11.12 0.28 -17.94
C SER A 523 -12.63 0.13 -18.17
N LEU A 524 -13.24 -0.88 -17.55
CA LEU A 524 -14.68 -1.09 -17.61
C LEU A 524 -15.39 -0.12 -16.67
N VAL A 525 -16.27 0.71 -17.22
CA VAL A 525 -17.06 1.70 -16.44
C VAL A 525 -18.45 1.16 -16.10
N SER A 526 -19.10 0.51 -17.07
CA SER A 526 -20.46 0.03 -16.89
C SER A 526 -20.75 -1.18 -17.77
N SER A 527 -21.71 -2.02 -17.35
CA SER A 527 -22.13 -3.21 -18.11
C SER A 527 -23.62 -3.48 -17.89
N GLY A 528 -24.33 -3.88 -18.95
CA GLY A 528 -25.75 -4.21 -18.86
C GLY A 528 -26.27 -5.12 -19.96
N VAL A 529 -27.33 -5.89 -19.66
CA VAL A 529 -28.02 -6.73 -20.64
C VAL A 529 -28.87 -5.88 -21.60
N CYS A 530 -28.75 -6.13 -22.90
CA CYS A 530 -29.55 -5.44 -23.91
C CYS A 530 -30.94 -6.10 -24.02
N SER A 531 -31.99 -5.39 -23.59
CA SER A 531 -33.38 -5.88 -23.57
C SER A 531 -34.28 -5.02 -24.47
N ARG A 532 -35.39 -5.60 -24.96
CA ARG A 532 -36.44 -4.84 -25.68
C ARG A 532 -37.47 -4.26 -24.72
N ILE A 533 -37.61 -4.87 -23.55
CA ILE A 533 -38.60 -4.54 -22.54
C ILE A 533 -37.84 -4.54 -21.22
N PRO A 534 -37.66 -3.37 -20.57
CA PRO A 534 -37.14 -3.33 -19.22
C PRO A 534 -38.17 -3.84 -18.22
N LEU A 535 -37.73 -4.31 -17.06
CA LEU A 535 -38.66 -4.67 -15.99
C LEU A 535 -39.24 -3.41 -15.33
N ALA A 536 -40.52 -3.43 -15.00
CA ALA A 536 -41.17 -2.47 -14.12
C ALA A 536 -40.77 -2.78 -12.67
N GLY A 537 -39.79 -2.07 -12.13
CA GLY A 537 -39.53 -2.04 -10.69
C GLY A 537 -38.72 -3.20 -10.10
N GLY A 538 -37.84 -3.84 -10.88
CA GLY A 538 -36.96 -4.90 -10.38
C GLY A 538 -37.67 -6.24 -10.09
N LEU A 539 -36.89 -7.28 -9.77
CA LEU A 539 -37.40 -8.62 -9.49
C LEU A 539 -37.81 -8.75 -8.00
N ASN A 540 -38.88 -8.06 -7.58
CA ASN A 540 -39.60 -8.39 -6.33
C ASN A 540 -40.55 -9.56 -6.58
N VAL A 541 -40.01 -10.69 -7.03
CA VAL A 541 -40.78 -11.88 -7.36
C VAL A 541 -40.53 -12.93 -6.31
N ASP A 542 -41.60 -13.41 -5.69
CA ASP A 542 -41.54 -14.63 -4.88
C ASP A 542 -41.16 -15.80 -5.81
N VAL A 543 -39.86 -16.11 -5.81
CA VAL A 543 -39.20 -17.07 -6.71
C VAL A 543 -39.76 -18.49 -6.52
N SER A 544 -40.46 -18.73 -5.41
CA SER A 544 -41.09 -20.00 -5.09
C SER A 544 -42.27 -20.37 -6.02
N ASN A 545 -42.90 -19.40 -6.69
CA ASN A 545 -44.06 -19.61 -7.59
C ASN A 545 -43.98 -18.77 -8.89
N LEU A 546 -42.93 -19.00 -9.68
CA LEU A 546 -42.78 -18.42 -11.02
C LEU A 546 -43.75 -19.04 -12.03
N SER A 547 -44.99 -18.50 -12.12
CA SER A 547 -45.87 -18.75 -13.25
C SER A 547 -45.52 -17.85 -14.44
N LEU A 548 -45.76 -18.30 -15.68
CA LEU A 548 -45.58 -17.46 -16.88
C LEU A 548 -46.40 -16.16 -16.83
N LYS A 549 -47.54 -16.14 -16.12
CA LYS A 549 -48.40 -14.95 -15.96
C LYS A 549 -47.79 -13.91 -15.01
N SER A 550 -47.14 -14.33 -13.92
CA SER A 550 -46.47 -13.41 -12.99
C SER A 550 -45.24 -12.76 -13.62
N ILE A 551 -44.55 -13.44 -14.54
CA ILE A 551 -43.43 -12.86 -15.29
C ILE A 551 -43.88 -11.73 -16.23
N ILE A 552 -45.06 -11.84 -16.84
CA ILE A 552 -45.62 -10.84 -17.78
C ILE A 552 -45.97 -9.50 -17.09
N GLY A 553 -46.36 -9.56 -15.81
CA GLY A 553 -46.67 -8.38 -14.99
C GLY A 553 -45.45 -7.56 -14.54
N LEU A 554 -44.24 -8.12 -14.64
CA LEU A 554 -42.98 -7.47 -14.23
C LEU A 554 -42.40 -6.54 -15.28
N PHE A 555 -43.07 -6.37 -16.41
CA PHE A 555 -42.53 -5.61 -17.54
C PHE A 555 -43.06 -4.19 -17.57
N ASN A 556 -42.17 -3.24 -17.81
CA ASN A 556 -42.58 -1.88 -18.10
C ASN A 556 -42.97 -1.80 -19.59
N TRP A 557 -44.23 -2.17 -19.87
CA TRP A 557 -44.78 -2.14 -21.22
C TRP A 557 -44.78 -0.73 -21.85
N SER A 558 -44.74 0.32 -21.03
CA SER A 558 -44.65 1.71 -21.50
C SER A 558 -43.28 2.09 -22.06
N ASP A 559 -42.23 1.32 -21.76
CA ASP A 559 -40.85 1.55 -22.25
C ASP A 559 -40.38 0.45 -23.23
N LEU A 560 -41.34 -0.14 -23.94
CA LEU A 560 -41.11 -1.10 -25.01
C LEU A 560 -40.31 -0.46 -26.16
N SER A 561 -39.24 -1.13 -26.57
CA SER A 561 -38.42 -0.73 -27.72
C SER A 561 -38.44 -1.81 -28.80
N ILE A 562 -38.50 -1.37 -30.06
CA ILE A 562 -38.40 -2.25 -31.25
C ILE A 562 -37.04 -2.96 -31.27
N PHE A 563 -35.98 -2.22 -30.93
CA PHE A 563 -34.61 -2.72 -30.87
C PHE A 563 -34.22 -3.06 -29.43
N LYS A 564 -33.28 -3.99 -29.25
CA LYS A 564 -32.71 -4.21 -27.92
C LYS A 564 -31.95 -2.94 -27.54
N LYS A 565 -32.10 -2.48 -26.32
CA LYS A 565 -31.39 -1.32 -25.79
C LYS A 565 -30.77 -1.65 -24.45
N VAL A 566 -29.73 -0.91 -24.11
CA VAL A 566 -29.15 -0.82 -22.77
C VAL A 566 -28.97 0.66 -22.48
N ARG A 567 -29.20 1.07 -21.23
CA ARG A 567 -29.00 2.44 -20.77
C ARG A 567 -27.89 2.43 -19.73
N PHE A 568 -26.80 3.12 -20.03
CA PHE A 568 -25.73 3.42 -19.09
C PHE A 568 -26.09 4.76 -18.46
N ARG A 569 -26.34 4.77 -17.15
CA ARG A 569 -26.64 5.99 -16.39
C ARG A 569 -25.38 6.53 -15.76
N GLY A 570 -25.41 7.81 -15.35
CA GLY A 570 -24.33 8.40 -14.58
C GLY A 570 -23.00 8.48 -15.35
N VAL A 571 -23.04 8.68 -16.67
CA VAL A 571 -21.83 8.69 -17.51
C VAL A 571 -21.25 10.10 -17.56
N GLU A 572 -20.01 10.25 -17.09
CA GLU A 572 -19.29 11.53 -17.19
C GLU A 572 -19.03 11.96 -18.64
N LYS A 573 -18.70 13.25 -18.83
CA LYS A 573 -18.23 13.78 -20.12
C LYS A 573 -16.91 13.11 -20.53
N GLY A 574 -16.85 12.60 -21.76
CA GLY A 574 -15.62 11.96 -22.26
C GLY A 574 -15.77 11.10 -23.51
N TYR A 575 -14.70 10.40 -23.86
CA TYR A 575 -14.67 9.43 -24.96
C TYR A 575 -14.78 8.01 -24.41
N TYR A 576 -15.72 7.26 -24.97
CA TYR A 576 -16.05 5.92 -24.51
C TYR A 576 -16.10 4.95 -25.67
N LEU A 577 -15.85 3.67 -25.36
CA LEU A 577 -16.00 2.55 -26.27
C LEU A 577 -17.08 1.61 -25.76
N ILE A 578 -18.13 1.42 -26.56
CA ILE A 578 -19.17 0.42 -26.27
C ILE A 578 -18.82 -0.88 -27.00
N LYS A 579 -18.66 -1.96 -26.24
CA LYS A 579 -18.46 -3.32 -26.76
C LYS A 579 -19.71 -4.16 -26.50
N VAL A 580 -20.28 -4.77 -27.53
CA VAL A 580 -21.49 -5.59 -27.47
C VAL A 580 -21.13 -7.05 -27.70
N TYR A 581 -21.58 -7.90 -26.78
CA TYR A 581 -21.33 -9.32 -26.78
C TYR A 581 -22.64 -10.10 -26.90
N ARG A 582 -22.58 -11.21 -27.63
CA ARG A 582 -23.66 -12.18 -27.76
C ARG A 582 -23.22 -13.49 -27.16
N ARG A 583 -23.86 -13.89 -26.06
CA ARG A 583 -23.65 -15.21 -25.46
C ARG A 583 -24.49 -16.25 -26.18
N VAL A 584 -23.88 -17.32 -26.65
CA VAL A 584 -24.57 -18.45 -27.30
C VAL A 584 -23.92 -19.76 -26.85
N ARG A 585 -24.71 -20.68 -26.30
CA ARG A 585 -24.21 -21.98 -25.78
C ARG A 585 -23.05 -21.81 -24.78
N GLY A 586 -23.16 -20.83 -23.87
CA GLY A 586 -22.16 -20.58 -22.83
C GLY A 586 -20.87 -19.89 -23.31
N LYS A 587 -20.76 -19.50 -24.58
CA LYS A 587 -19.61 -18.77 -25.11
C LYS A 587 -20.00 -17.35 -25.50
N ASP A 588 -19.19 -16.38 -25.07
CA ASP A 588 -19.35 -14.98 -25.46
C ASP A 588 -18.69 -14.77 -26.83
N ARG A 589 -19.42 -14.10 -27.72
CA ARG A 589 -18.93 -13.65 -29.02
C ARG A 589 -18.96 -12.14 -29.07
N PHE A 590 -17.84 -11.52 -29.41
CA PHE A 590 -17.76 -10.07 -29.57
C PHE A 590 -18.36 -9.68 -30.93
N VAL A 591 -19.54 -9.06 -30.90
CA VAL A 591 -20.39 -8.90 -32.10
C VAL A 591 -20.68 -7.46 -32.49
N GLY A 592 -20.44 -6.45 -31.66
CA GLY A 592 -20.61 -5.05 -32.06
C GLY A 592 -19.70 -4.13 -31.28
N VAL A 593 -19.24 -3.06 -31.90
CA VAL A 593 -18.39 -2.06 -31.24
C VAL A 593 -18.71 -0.67 -31.78
N LYS A 594 -18.68 0.35 -30.91
CA LYS A 594 -18.86 1.74 -31.32
C LYS A 594 -18.11 2.68 -30.37
N ALA A 595 -17.32 3.59 -30.93
CA ALA A 595 -16.76 4.72 -30.20
C ALA A 595 -17.80 5.85 -30.10
N VAL A 596 -17.85 6.53 -28.96
CA VAL A 596 -18.80 7.61 -28.69
C VAL A 596 -18.16 8.68 -27.80
N LYS A 597 -18.32 9.94 -28.20
CA LYS A 597 -18.09 11.09 -27.32
C LYS A 597 -19.40 11.45 -26.62
N VAL A 598 -19.38 11.50 -25.28
CA VAL A 598 -20.50 11.88 -24.41
C VAL A 598 -20.24 13.31 -23.93
N GLU A 599 -21.16 14.21 -24.27
CA GLU A 599 -21.16 15.63 -23.86
C GLU A 599 -22.55 16.08 -23.39
N SER A 600 -23.54 15.20 -23.48
CA SER A 600 -24.93 15.35 -23.10
C SER A 600 -25.57 13.96 -23.08
N ASP A 601 -26.81 13.86 -22.59
CA ASP A 601 -27.65 12.68 -22.80
C ASP A 601 -27.66 12.29 -24.29
N LYS A 602 -27.40 11.02 -24.58
CA LYS A 602 -27.17 10.56 -25.95
C LYS A 602 -27.79 9.20 -26.21
N LYS A 603 -28.47 9.10 -27.34
CA LYS A 603 -28.97 7.84 -27.89
C LYS A 603 -28.11 7.46 -29.09
N ILE A 604 -27.55 6.27 -29.07
CA ILE A 604 -26.69 5.77 -30.15
C ILE A 604 -27.18 4.42 -30.67
N HIS A 605 -26.77 4.10 -31.89
CA HIS A 605 -27.05 2.82 -32.52
C HIS A 605 -25.75 2.04 -32.72
N VAL A 606 -25.72 0.80 -32.23
CA VAL A 606 -24.61 -0.14 -32.41
C VAL A 606 -25.08 -1.26 -33.33
N TYR A 607 -24.45 -1.36 -34.50
CA TYR A 607 -24.77 -2.38 -35.49
C TYR A 607 -23.90 -3.61 -35.27
N CYS A 608 -24.51 -4.74 -34.90
CA CYS A 608 -23.77 -5.98 -34.70
C CYS A 608 -23.51 -6.72 -36.01
N THR A 609 -22.38 -7.39 -36.06
CA THR A 609 -21.94 -8.31 -37.10
C THR A 609 -21.53 -9.65 -36.46
N GLY A 610 -20.89 -10.53 -37.22
CA GLY A 610 -20.26 -11.71 -36.63
C GLY A 610 -18.93 -11.38 -35.98
N GLU A 611 -18.52 -12.17 -34.98
CA GLU A 611 -17.14 -12.15 -34.49
C GLU A 611 -16.20 -12.54 -35.64
N GLY A 612 -15.21 -11.71 -35.89
CA GLY A 612 -14.09 -11.95 -36.78
C GLY A 612 -12.81 -12.24 -35.97
N ARG A 613 -11.82 -12.77 -36.65
CA ARG A 613 -10.54 -13.17 -36.06
C ARG A 613 -9.40 -12.52 -36.83
N ILE A 614 -8.47 -11.93 -36.11
CA ILE A 614 -7.20 -11.47 -36.64
C ILE A 614 -6.13 -12.38 -36.05
N GLU A 615 -5.41 -13.08 -36.92
CA GLU A 615 -4.29 -13.94 -36.54
C GLU A 615 -2.99 -13.26 -36.96
N ILE A 616 -2.13 -13.00 -35.99
CA ILE A 616 -0.85 -12.31 -36.20
C ILE A 616 0.23 -13.31 -35.82
N ASN A 617 1.17 -13.51 -36.74
CA ASN A 617 2.36 -14.32 -36.50
C ASN A 617 3.57 -13.40 -36.68
N VAL A 618 4.36 -13.22 -35.62
CA VAL A 618 5.60 -12.45 -35.63
C VAL A 618 6.74 -13.44 -35.53
N LYS A 619 7.65 -13.41 -36.49
CA LYS A 619 8.80 -14.32 -36.61
C LYS A 619 10.09 -13.53 -36.70
N ASP A 620 11.16 -14.14 -36.22
CA ASP A 620 12.51 -13.67 -36.42
C ASP A 620 13.04 -14.11 -37.80
N GLN A 621 14.24 -13.61 -38.14
CA GLN A 621 14.97 -13.94 -39.37
C GLN A 621 15.29 -15.43 -39.55
N ASN A 622 15.17 -16.25 -38.49
CA ASN A 622 15.37 -17.71 -38.53
C ASN A 622 14.03 -18.47 -38.59
N GLY A 623 12.90 -17.77 -38.73
CA GLY A 623 11.55 -18.34 -38.75
C GLY A 623 11.03 -18.77 -37.38
N LYS A 624 11.70 -18.43 -36.28
CA LYS A 624 11.26 -18.71 -34.91
C LYS A 624 10.32 -17.58 -34.43
N GLY A 625 9.30 -17.94 -33.66
CA GLY A 625 8.29 -16.98 -33.19
C GLY A 625 8.84 -16.00 -32.14
N ILE A 626 8.52 -14.71 -32.29
CA ILE A 626 8.87 -13.63 -31.36
C ILE A 626 7.76 -13.47 -30.31
N ASP A 627 8.12 -13.62 -29.03
CA ASP A 627 7.20 -13.51 -27.89
C ASP A 627 7.20 -12.10 -27.29
N GLY A 628 6.04 -11.68 -26.79
CA GLY A 628 5.88 -10.39 -26.12
C GLY A 628 5.68 -9.19 -27.05
N ALA A 629 5.40 -9.40 -28.34
CA ALA A 629 4.92 -8.34 -29.22
C ALA A 629 3.46 -8.01 -28.86
N GLU A 630 3.19 -6.74 -28.62
CA GLU A 630 1.86 -6.22 -28.34
C GLU A 630 1.09 -6.00 -29.64
N CYS A 631 -0.02 -6.71 -29.76
CA CYS A 631 -0.90 -6.65 -30.90
C CYS A 631 -2.22 -6.04 -30.45
N TYR A 632 -2.60 -4.91 -31.02
CA TYR A 632 -3.85 -4.26 -30.67
C TYR A 632 -4.52 -3.61 -31.88
N VAL A 633 -5.84 -3.46 -31.80
CA VAL A 633 -6.64 -2.80 -32.84
C VAL A 633 -7.30 -1.56 -32.29
N LYS A 634 -7.24 -0.46 -33.05
CA LYS A 634 -7.89 0.80 -32.73
C LYS A 634 -9.10 1.07 -33.64
N LEU A 635 -10.10 1.73 -33.07
CA LEU A 635 -11.26 2.28 -33.78
C LEU A 635 -11.45 3.73 -33.31
N GLU A 636 -11.40 4.70 -34.23
CA GLU A 636 -11.52 6.12 -33.91
C GLU A 636 -10.53 6.55 -32.79
N GLY A 637 -9.31 6.01 -32.81
CA GLY A 637 -8.24 6.29 -31.82
C GLY A 637 -8.29 5.46 -30.54
N LEU A 638 -9.42 4.82 -30.22
CA LEU A 638 -9.61 4.02 -29.00
C LEU A 638 -9.20 2.55 -29.22
N VAL A 639 -8.50 1.96 -28.25
CA VAL A 639 -8.11 0.54 -28.27
C VAL A 639 -9.35 -0.34 -28.08
N VAL A 640 -9.63 -1.20 -29.05
CA VAL A 640 -10.79 -2.09 -29.07
C VAL A 640 -10.47 -3.45 -28.47
N GLU A 641 -9.32 -4.01 -28.80
CA GLU A 641 -8.86 -5.31 -28.33
C GLU A 641 -7.34 -5.33 -28.38
N LYS A 642 -6.71 -5.97 -27.39
CA LYS A 642 -5.26 -6.13 -27.30
C LYS A 642 -4.88 -7.52 -26.83
N ASN A 643 -3.73 -8.02 -27.28
CA ASN A 643 -3.16 -9.30 -26.89
C ASN A 643 -1.66 -9.34 -27.13
N LEU A 644 -0.94 -10.23 -26.47
CA LEU A 644 0.51 -10.44 -26.64
C LEU A 644 0.79 -11.70 -27.44
N THR A 645 1.87 -11.71 -28.23
CA THR A 645 2.32 -12.92 -28.92
C THR A 645 2.86 -13.96 -27.93
N LYS A 646 2.47 -15.22 -28.14
CA LYS A 646 3.03 -16.41 -27.47
C LYS A 646 3.40 -17.46 -28.51
N ARG A 647 4.63 -17.97 -28.46
CA ARG A 647 5.26 -18.71 -29.57
C ARG A 647 5.12 -17.98 -30.91
N GLY A 648 5.32 -16.67 -30.91
CA GLY A 648 5.17 -15.80 -32.09
C GLY A 648 3.74 -15.51 -32.52
N LYS A 649 2.71 -16.07 -31.87
CA LYS A 649 1.33 -15.97 -32.34
C LYS A 649 0.44 -15.19 -31.39
N ALA A 650 -0.32 -14.24 -31.93
CA ALA A 650 -1.40 -13.54 -31.25
C ALA A 650 -2.73 -13.71 -32.00
N ILE A 651 -3.83 -13.78 -31.25
CA ILE A 651 -5.18 -13.83 -31.82
C ILE A 651 -6.00 -12.71 -31.19
N LEU A 652 -6.50 -11.80 -32.03
CA LEU A 652 -7.47 -10.78 -31.65
C LEU A 652 -8.84 -11.17 -32.18
N LYS A 653 -9.86 -11.00 -31.34
CA LYS A 653 -11.26 -11.22 -31.73
C LYS A 653 -11.97 -9.89 -31.70
N VAL A 654 -12.56 -9.51 -32.83
CA VAL A 654 -13.31 -8.25 -32.96
C VAL A 654 -14.51 -8.44 -33.88
N PRO A 655 -15.56 -7.62 -33.77
CA PRO A 655 -16.67 -7.65 -34.72
C PRO A 655 -16.15 -7.41 -36.14
N ARG A 656 -16.78 -8.00 -37.16
CA ARG A 656 -16.43 -7.68 -38.55
C ARG A 656 -16.61 -6.19 -38.82
N GLY A 657 -15.62 -5.58 -39.46
CA GLY A 657 -15.54 -4.14 -39.62
C GLY A 657 -14.18 -3.68 -40.12
N LYS A 658 -13.97 -2.37 -40.14
CA LYS A 658 -12.68 -1.75 -40.44
C LYS A 658 -12.01 -1.34 -39.13
N TYR A 659 -10.71 -1.60 -39.00
CA TYR A 659 -9.91 -1.25 -37.82
C TYR A 659 -8.50 -0.89 -38.24
N ASN A 660 -7.79 -0.13 -37.42
CA ASN A 660 -6.35 0.05 -37.56
C ASN A 660 -5.64 -0.97 -36.67
N LEU A 661 -4.86 -1.86 -37.26
CA LEU A 661 -4.07 -2.87 -36.57
C LEU A 661 -2.67 -2.30 -36.29
N PHE A 662 -2.26 -2.42 -35.03
CA PHE A 662 -0.92 -2.08 -34.56
C PHE A 662 -0.24 -3.34 -34.02
N VAL A 663 1.04 -3.50 -34.36
CA VAL A 663 1.93 -4.47 -33.73
C VAL A 663 3.17 -3.72 -33.27
N VAL A 664 3.40 -3.72 -31.95
CA VAL A 664 4.53 -3.04 -31.32
C VAL A 664 5.37 -4.08 -30.59
N TYR A 665 6.69 -4.05 -30.79
CA TYR A 665 7.61 -4.92 -30.08
C TYR A 665 8.74 -4.10 -29.46
N LYS A 666 8.81 -4.11 -28.12
CA LYS A 666 9.81 -3.35 -27.35
C LYS A 666 9.93 -1.88 -27.77
N GLY A 667 8.79 -1.23 -28.00
CA GLY A 667 8.70 0.18 -28.40
C GLY A 667 8.80 0.44 -29.90
N PHE A 668 9.17 -0.57 -30.71
CA PHE A 668 9.24 -0.45 -32.16
C PHE A 668 7.90 -0.79 -32.80
N LEU A 669 7.42 0.08 -33.68
CA LEU A 669 6.21 -0.15 -34.47
C LEU A 669 6.53 -1.08 -35.64
N LEU A 670 6.14 -2.34 -35.53
CA LEU A 670 6.37 -3.34 -36.58
C LEU A 670 5.32 -3.27 -37.69
N LEU A 671 4.09 -2.90 -37.34
CA LEU A 671 2.97 -2.82 -38.28
C LEU A 671 1.97 -1.75 -37.84
N ASN A 672 1.54 -0.92 -38.80
CA ASN A 672 0.39 -0.04 -38.69
C ASN A 672 -0.36 -0.05 -40.03
N GLU A 673 -1.52 -0.70 -40.08
CA GLU A 673 -2.34 -0.78 -41.29
C GLU A 673 -3.84 -0.74 -41.00
N GLU A 674 -4.62 -0.17 -41.93
CA GLU A 674 -6.07 -0.31 -41.90
C GLU A 674 -6.46 -1.69 -42.47
N ILE A 675 -7.13 -2.50 -41.65
CA ILE A 675 -7.61 -3.83 -42.02
C ILE A 675 -9.14 -3.88 -42.06
N LYS A 676 -9.67 -4.71 -42.96
CA LYS A 676 -11.10 -5.05 -43.00
C LYS A 676 -11.31 -6.49 -42.57
N VAL A 677 -11.83 -6.69 -41.37
CA VAL A 677 -12.11 -8.01 -40.81
C VAL A 677 -13.42 -8.56 -41.38
N GLY A 678 -13.30 -9.57 -42.23
CA GLY A 678 -14.42 -10.27 -42.87
C GLY A 678 -14.79 -11.62 -42.22
N LEU A 679 -15.55 -12.45 -42.95
CA LEU A 679 -15.98 -13.78 -42.50
C LEU A 679 -14.81 -14.74 -42.27
N PHE A 680 -13.79 -14.68 -43.13
CA PHE A 680 -12.61 -15.55 -43.09
C PHE A 680 -11.52 -15.06 -42.13
N GLY A 681 -11.75 -13.93 -41.46
CA GLY A 681 -10.73 -13.26 -40.63
C GLY A 681 -9.65 -12.56 -41.45
N VAL A 682 -8.60 -12.13 -40.77
CA VAL A 682 -7.39 -11.54 -41.34
C VAL A 682 -6.21 -12.31 -40.79
N LYS A 683 -5.27 -12.72 -41.65
CA LYS A 683 -3.99 -13.26 -41.23
C LYS A 683 -2.89 -12.28 -41.59
N ARG A 684 -2.00 -12.01 -40.65
CA ARG A 684 -0.77 -11.25 -40.84
C ARG A 684 0.42 -12.04 -40.37
N GLU A 685 1.47 -11.93 -41.15
CA GLU A 685 2.76 -12.53 -40.90
C GLU A 685 3.77 -11.41 -41.01
N ILE A 686 4.53 -11.22 -39.95
CA ILE A 686 5.50 -10.14 -39.78
C ILE A 686 6.83 -10.83 -39.52
N GLU A 687 7.82 -10.50 -40.33
CA GLU A 687 9.19 -10.94 -40.16
C GLU A 687 9.98 -9.72 -39.68
N GLU A 688 10.59 -9.84 -38.49
CA GLU A 688 11.36 -8.77 -37.87
C GLU A 688 12.75 -9.30 -37.52
N GLU A 689 13.80 -8.57 -37.89
CA GLU A 689 15.16 -8.96 -37.57
C GLU A 689 15.47 -8.60 -36.11
N VAL A 690 15.76 -9.62 -35.30
CA VAL A 690 16.07 -9.44 -33.88
C VAL A 690 17.40 -10.08 -33.53
N TYR A 691 18.15 -9.43 -32.65
CA TYR A 691 19.51 -9.83 -32.30
C TYR A 691 19.72 -9.90 -30.79
N ASP A 692 20.69 -10.69 -30.37
CA ASP A 692 21.15 -10.77 -28.98
C ASP A 692 22.37 -9.85 -28.78
N LEU A 693 22.24 -8.86 -27.89
CA LEU A 693 23.35 -7.99 -27.48
C LEU A 693 23.91 -8.46 -26.14
N LYS A 694 25.14 -8.98 -26.14
CA LYS A 694 25.89 -9.28 -24.93
C LYS A 694 26.61 -8.02 -24.45
N LEU A 695 26.49 -7.73 -23.16
CA LEU A 695 27.11 -6.58 -22.53
C LEU A 695 28.06 -7.04 -21.43
N ARG A 696 29.35 -6.73 -21.59
CA ARG A 696 30.37 -6.89 -20.56
C ARG A 696 30.59 -5.54 -19.89
N VAL A 697 30.34 -5.46 -18.60
CA VAL A 697 30.58 -4.27 -17.79
C VAL A 697 31.82 -4.49 -16.95
N VAL A 698 32.76 -3.57 -17.07
CA VAL A 698 33.99 -3.49 -16.27
C VAL A 698 34.07 -2.14 -15.60
N ASP A 699 34.66 -2.04 -14.42
CA ASP A 699 34.94 -0.75 -13.80
C ASP A 699 36.31 -0.18 -14.23
N LYS A 700 36.72 0.93 -13.63
CA LYS A 700 38.01 1.58 -13.90
C LYS A 700 39.23 0.74 -13.51
N LEU A 701 39.07 -0.36 -12.77
CA LEU A 701 40.13 -1.33 -12.48
C LEU A 701 40.15 -2.49 -13.48
N GLY A 702 39.27 -2.50 -14.48
CA GLY A 702 39.11 -3.60 -15.43
C GLY A 702 38.40 -4.82 -14.84
N LEU A 703 37.83 -4.70 -13.64
CA LEU A 703 37.13 -5.78 -12.94
C LEU A 703 35.61 -5.66 -13.13
N PRO A 704 34.84 -6.76 -12.99
CA PRO A 704 33.39 -6.67 -12.92
C PRO A 704 32.95 -5.75 -11.76
N PRO A 705 31.91 -4.92 -11.92
CA PRO A 705 31.47 -4.00 -10.87
C PRO A 705 31.30 -4.67 -9.51
N GLY A 706 31.86 -4.04 -8.46
CA GLY A 706 31.76 -4.51 -7.07
C GLY A 706 30.37 -4.39 -6.46
N VAL A 707 29.44 -3.74 -7.18
CA VAL A 707 28.06 -3.47 -6.78
C VAL A 707 27.07 -4.05 -7.79
N LYS A 708 25.81 -4.23 -7.36
CA LYS A 708 24.75 -4.68 -8.27
C LYS A 708 24.36 -3.54 -9.22
N VAL A 709 24.69 -3.69 -10.50
CA VAL A 709 24.27 -2.77 -11.57
C VAL A 709 23.12 -3.38 -12.38
N LYS A 710 22.25 -2.53 -12.91
CA LYS A 710 21.12 -2.90 -13.79
C LYS A 710 21.19 -2.07 -15.08
N PRO A 711 21.90 -2.55 -16.12
CA PRO A 711 21.94 -1.84 -17.39
C PRO A 711 20.58 -1.95 -18.10
N VAL A 712 20.20 -0.88 -18.78
CA VAL A 712 18.99 -0.81 -19.61
C VAL A 712 19.34 -0.29 -21.00
N LEU A 713 18.57 -0.69 -22.01
CA LEU A 713 18.61 -0.10 -23.35
C LEU A 713 17.42 0.81 -23.58
N SER A 714 17.64 1.86 -24.35
CA SER A 714 16.57 2.63 -25.01
C SER A 714 17.04 3.05 -26.40
N SER A 715 16.12 3.38 -27.29
CA SER A 715 16.43 3.87 -28.63
C SER A 715 15.50 5.04 -28.96
N ASP A 716 16.03 6.03 -29.67
CA ASP A 716 15.22 7.14 -30.20
C ASP A 716 14.42 6.73 -31.44
N GLU A 717 14.68 5.55 -32.02
CA GLU A 717 13.89 4.97 -33.11
C GLU A 717 12.61 4.26 -32.62
N MET A 718 12.43 4.16 -31.30
CA MET A 718 11.19 3.65 -30.71
C MET A 718 10.05 4.67 -30.89
N GLU A 719 8.93 4.22 -31.44
CA GLU A 719 7.68 4.98 -31.47
C GLU A 719 7.16 5.20 -30.05
N GLU A 720 7.20 4.14 -29.23
CA GLU A 720 6.85 4.17 -27.81
C GLU A 720 8.14 4.03 -26.99
N LYS A 721 8.61 5.12 -26.39
CA LYS A 721 9.86 5.11 -25.59
C LYS A 721 9.74 4.15 -24.41
N VAL A 722 10.43 3.02 -24.50
CA VAL A 722 10.53 2.02 -23.43
C VAL A 722 11.99 1.78 -23.05
N THR A 723 12.19 1.31 -21.81
CA THR A 723 13.49 0.83 -21.34
C THR A 723 13.50 -0.69 -21.30
N ILE A 724 14.42 -1.30 -22.04
CA ILE A 724 14.59 -2.75 -22.10
C ILE A 724 15.62 -3.15 -21.04
N GLY A 725 15.25 -3.99 -20.08
CA GLY A 725 16.17 -4.51 -19.07
C GLY A 725 17.03 -5.66 -19.58
N ALA A 726 18.26 -5.77 -19.06
CA ALA A 726 19.16 -6.88 -19.38
C ALA A 726 18.93 -8.10 -18.46
N GLU A 727 19.09 -9.30 -19.00
CA GLU A 727 19.24 -10.52 -18.21
C GLU A 727 20.69 -10.64 -17.71
N ARG A 728 20.88 -11.03 -16.45
CA ARG A 728 22.21 -11.21 -15.88
C ARG A 728 22.71 -12.64 -16.13
N LEU A 729 23.83 -12.78 -16.84
CA LEU A 729 24.50 -14.06 -17.07
C LEU A 729 25.57 -14.36 -16.00
N GLY A 730 26.17 -13.32 -15.40
CA GLY A 730 27.22 -13.47 -14.38
C GLY A 730 27.60 -12.16 -13.71
N ARG A 731 28.74 -12.12 -13.01
CA ARG A 731 29.33 -10.84 -12.56
C ARG A 731 29.80 -10.06 -13.78
N GLY A 732 29.29 -8.83 -13.93
CA GLY A 732 29.63 -7.93 -15.05
C GLY A 732 29.06 -8.33 -16.41
N ASN A 733 28.52 -9.54 -16.59
CA ASN A 733 28.04 -10.02 -17.90
C ASN A 733 26.51 -10.04 -17.97
N PHE A 734 25.97 -9.39 -18.99
CA PHE A 734 24.55 -9.22 -19.24
C PHE A 734 24.20 -9.55 -20.69
N ILE A 735 22.92 -9.81 -20.96
CA ILE A 735 22.41 -10.02 -22.31
C ILE A 735 21.05 -9.37 -22.49
N PHE A 736 20.87 -8.69 -23.61
CA PHE A 736 19.58 -8.24 -24.11
C PHE A 736 19.17 -9.16 -25.25
N ARG A 737 18.12 -9.95 -25.05
CA ARG A 737 17.72 -10.98 -26.02
C ARG A 737 16.72 -10.47 -27.02
N GLY A 738 16.87 -10.83 -28.29
CA GLY A 738 15.90 -10.55 -29.35
C GLY A 738 15.47 -9.08 -29.38
N ILE A 739 16.41 -8.16 -29.49
CA ILE A 739 16.12 -6.73 -29.70
C ILE A 739 16.09 -6.41 -31.20
N PRO A 740 15.17 -5.57 -31.70
CA PRO A 740 15.15 -5.13 -33.09
C PRO A 740 16.46 -4.50 -33.56
N SER A 741 16.68 -4.48 -34.87
CA SER A 741 17.81 -3.77 -35.47
C SER A 741 17.65 -2.26 -35.32
N ALA A 742 18.45 -1.62 -34.47
CA ALA A 742 18.41 -0.16 -34.26
C ALA A 742 19.68 0.36 -33.59
N ARG A 743 19.80 1.68 -33.51
CA ARG A 743 20.76 2.35 -32.63
C ARG A 743 20.21 2.44 -31.22
N TYR A 744 20.90 1.84 -30.25
CA TYR A 744 20.52 1.87 -28.85
C TYR A 744 21.52 2.65 -28.00
N ASP A 745 21.02 3.30 -26.96
CA ASP A 745 21.80 3.78 -25.83
C ASP A 745 21.71 2.77 -24.68
N ILE A 746 22.86 2.19 -24.33
CA ILE A 746 23.04 1.46 -23.08
C ILE A 746 23.21 2.49 -21.97
N ILE A 747 22.28 2.47 -21.01
CA ILE A 747 22.27 3.37 -19.87
C ILE A 747 22.47 2.54 -18.60
N MET A 748 23.40 2.97 -17.77
CA MET A 748 23.67 2.37 -16.46
C MET A 748 23.71 3.48 -15.42
N ARG A 749 22.82 3.37 -14.42
CA ARG A 749 22.68 4.37 -13.35
C ARG A 749 23.13 3.81 -12.01
N TYR A 750 23.86 4.61 -11.26
CA TYR A 750 24.27 4.29 -9.89
C TYR A 750 24.45 5.58 -9.07
N GLY A 751 23.57 5.82 -8.10
CA GLY A 751 23.52 7.09 -7.38
C GLY A 751 23.24 8.27 -8.33
N SER A 752 24.08 9.30 -8.29
CA SER A 752 24.04 10.44 -9.20
C SER A 752 24.76 10.20 -10.54
N PHE A 753 25.42 9.06 -10.72
CA PHE A 753 26.16 8.76 -11.94
C PHE A 753 25.25 8.09 -12.99
N GLU A 754 25.34 8.58 -14.22
CA GLU A 754 24.75 7.96 -15.41
C GLU A 754 25.85 7.71 -16.44
N ASP A 755 26.17 6.44 -16.67
CA ASP A 755 27.01 6.03 -17.79
C ASP A 755 26.14 5.73 -19.00
N ARG A 756 26.53 6.27 -20.16
CA ARG A 756 25.84 6.07 -21.44
C ARG A 756 26.80 5.59 -22.51
N LYS A 757 26.39 4.59 -23.28
CA LYS A 757 27.12 4.11 -24.46
C LYS A 757 26.15 3.80 -25.60
N SER A 758 26.29 4.50 -26.72
CA SER A 758 25.52 4.20 -27.94
C SER A 758 26.14 3.02 -28.70
N VAL A 759 25.30 2.16 -29.25
CA VAL A 759 25.67 1.01 -30.09
C VAL A 759 24.66 0.81 -31.21
N ASP A 760 25.15 0.55 -32.42
CA ASP A 760 24.32 0.13 -33.55
C ASP A 760 24.23 -1.40 -33.56
N VAL A 761 23.03 -1.94 -33.27
CA VAL A 761 22.80 -3.38 -33.20
C VAL A 761 22.24 -3.85 -34.54
N LEU A 762 23.11 -4.34 -35.42
CA LEU A 762 22.75 -4.88 -36.75
C LEU A 762 22.93 -6.40 -36.86
N LYS A 763 23.42 -7.04 -35.78
CA LYS A 763 23.67 -8.48 -35.65
C LYS A 763 23.90 -8.81 -34.18
N ASP A 764 23.90 -10.10 -33.87
CA ASP A 764 24.38 -10.58 -32.57
C ASP A 764 25.79 -10.06 -32.32
N MET A 765 25.98 -9.37 -31.19
CA MET A 765 27.24 -8.72 -30.89
C MET A 765 27.53 -8.66 -29.40
N GLU A 766 28.79 -8.41 -29.07
CA GLU A 766 29.25 -8.21 -27.71
C GLU A 766 29.87 -6.82 -27.59
N VAL A 767 29.50 -6.10 -26.53
CA VAL A 767 29.98 -4.75 -26.26
C VAL A 767 30.50 -4.69 -24.83
N GLU A 768 31.66 -4.07 -24.67
CA GLU A 768 32.19 -3.73 -23.35
C GLU A 768 31.82 -2.29 -22.95
N MET A 769 31.38 -2.06 -21.71
CA MET A 769 31.05 -0.75 -21.17
C MET A 769 31.79 -0.53 -19.84
N VAL A 770 32.36 0.67 -19.68
CA VAL A 770 33.08 1.03 -18.45
C VAL A 770 32.11 1.67 -17.46
N PHE A 771 32.01 1.09 -16.27
CA PHE A 771 31.35 1.67 -15.10
C PHE A 771 32.25 2.76 -14.53
N SER A 772 31.87 4.03 -14.73
CA SER A 772 32.70 5.19 -14.41
C SER A 772 32.71 5.67 -12.96
N PRO A 773 31.74 5.34 -12.07
CA PRO A 773 31.74 5.85 -10.71
C PRO A 773 33.07 5.61 -10.00
N LEU A 774 33.56 6.67 -9.36
CA LEU A 774 34.73 6.67 -8.51
C LEU A 774 34.37 7.45 -7.25
N PHE A 775 34.64 6.88 -6.09
CA PHE A 775 34.48 7.54 -4.81
C PHE A 775 35.82 7.81 -4.16
N ARG A 776 35.91 8.93 -3.45
CA ARG A 776 37.06 9.32 -2.66
C ARG A 776 37.09 8.51 -1.37
N LEU A 777 38.19 7.79 -1.16
CA LEU A 777 38.56 7.18 0.11
C LEU A 777 39.72 7.98 0.70
N SER A 778 39.47 8.62 1.83
CA SER A 778 40.38 9.50 2.54
C SER A 778 40.73 8.84 3.87
N LEU A 779 42.00 8.48 4.07
CA LEU A 779 42.44 7.67 5.20
C LEU A 779 43.53 8.36 6.01
N ASP A 780 43.30 8.53 7.31
CA ASP A 780 44.37 8.86 8.25
C ASP A 780 45.02 7.57 8.77
N VAL A 781 46.34 7.44 8.61
CA VAL A 781 47.13 6.32 9.13
C VAL A 781 47.71 6.72 10.48
N LEU A 782 47.25 6.01 11.50
CA LEU A 782 47.55 6.33 12.89
C LEU A 782 48.40 5.22 13.51
N ASN A 783 49.33 5.59 14.38
CA ASN A 783 50.06 4.65 15.21
C ASN A 783 49.18 4.13 16.37
N ASN A 784 49.70 3.26 17.22
CA ASN A 784 48.94 2.64 18.32
C ASN A 784 48.42 3.63 19.38
N ARG A 785 48.76 4.91 19.27
CA ARG A 785 48.34 6.01 20.16
C ARG A 785 47.50 7.07 19.46
N GLY A 786 47.09 6.85 18.20
CA GLY A 786 46.26 7.81 17.47
C GLY A 786 47.03 8.99 16.88
N LEU A 787 48.37 8.95 16.84
CA LEU A 787 49.18 9.98 16.16
C LEU A 787 49.41 9.59 14.70
N LYS A 788 49.40 10.59 13.82
CA LYS A 788 49.68 10.44 12.39
C LYS A 788 51.05 9.80 12.15
N LEU A 789 51.09 8.80 11.27
CA LEU A 789 52.26 7.99 10.95
C LEU A 789 52.72 8.25 9.51
N ASP A 790 53.92 8.79 9.37
CA ASP A 790 54.57 9.06 8.08
C ASP A 790 55.47 7.91 7.62
N GLU A 791 55.94 7.98 6.37
CA GLU A 791 56.90 7.04 5.75
C GLU A 791 56.39 5.59 5.61
N CYS A 792 55.08 5.37 5.68
CA CYS A 792 54.47 4.08 5.40
C CYS A 792 53.86 4.00 3.98
N THR A 793 53.66 2.79 3.47
CA THR A 793 52.99 2.52 2.20
C THR A 793 51.68 1.78 2.46
N ILE A 794 50.58 2.26 1.91
CA ILE A 794 49.29 1.55 1.95
C ILE A 794 49.13 0.75 0.65
N SER A 795 48.76 -0.52 0.77
CA SER A 795 48.36 -1.39 -0.34
C SER A 795 46.87 -1.65 -0.22
N ILE A 796 46.08 -1.09 -1.14
CA ILE A 796 44.64 -1.34 -1.23
C ILE A 796 44.39 -2.38 -2.33
N SER A 797 43.69 -3.44 -1.97
CA SER A 797 43.45 -4.57 -2.85
C SER A 797 41.97 -4.90 -2.99
N ARG A 798 41.59 -5.28 -4.21
CA ARG A 798 40.30 -5.89 -4.53
C ARG A 798 40.54 -6.97 -5.58
N GLU A 799 40.18 -8.20 -5.23
CA GLU A 799 40.48 -9.38 -6.03
C GLU A 799 41.99 -9.44 -6.34
N GLU A 800 42.39 -9.50 -7.62
CA GLU A 800 43.79 -9.58 -8.04
C GLU A 800 44.47 -8.20 -8.20
N VAL A 801 43.69 -7.11 -8.17
CA VAL A 801 44.21 -5.75 -8.38
C VAL A 801 44.67 -5.14 -7.07
N LYS A 802 45.93 -4.68 -7.04
CA LYS A 802 46.54 -3.98 -5.92
C LYS A 802 46.98 -2.58 -6.33
N ILE A 803 46.70 -1.60 -5.49
CA ILE A 803 47.07 -0.20 -5.65
C ILE A 803 47.91 0.19 -4.45
N GLU A 804 49.17 0.55 -4.70
CA GLU A 804 50.09 0.99 -3.65
C GLU A 804 50.24 2.51 -3.68
N LYS A 805 50.16 3.15 -2.51
CA LYS A 805 50.36 4.59 -2.36
C LYS A 805 51.16 4.90 -1.11
N LYS A 806 52.09 5.86 -1.21
CA LYS A 806 52.83 6.36 -0.05
C LYS A 806 51.93 7.26 0.78
N VAL A 807 52.08 7.18 2.10
CA VAL A 807 51.36 8.01 3.06
C VAL A 807 52.15 9.30 3.28
N GLU A 808 51.47 10.44 3.15
CA GLU A 808 52.06 11.78 3.29
C GLU A 808 51.36 12.52 4.43
N ASN A 809 52.10 13.03 5.41
CA ASN A 809 51.57 13.67 6.63
C ASN A 809 50.51 12.82 7.34
N GLY A 810 50.73 11.51 7.43
CA GLY A 810 49.82 10.50 7.99
C GLY A 810 48.49 10.38 7.27
N HIS A 811 48.40 10.83 6.03
CA HIS A 811 47.17 10.88 5.26
C HIS A 811 47.34 10.25 3.87
N VAL A 812 46.29 9.62 3.37
CA VAL A 812 46.25 9.10 1.99
C VAL A 812 44.85 9.23 1.40
N GLU A 813 44.77 9.81 0.21
CA GLU A 813 43.53 9.93 -0.55
C GLU A 813 43.60 9.10 -1.83
N LEU A 814 42.58 8.30 -2.10
CA LEU A 814 42.46 7.46 -3.30
C LEU A 814 41.07 7.61 -3.90
N ARG A 815 40.95 7.44 -5.23
CA ARG A 815 39.66 7.38 -5.92
C ARG A 815 39.46 5.97 -6.44
N LEU A 816 38.46 5.26 -5.91
CA LEU A 816 38.24 3.84 -6.16
C LEU A 816 36.82 3.61 -6.70
N PRO A 817 36.63 2.65 -7.63
CA PRO A 817 35.29 2.24 -8.01
C PRO A 817 34.51 1.65 -6.84
N PRO A 818 33.17 1.65 -6.89
CA PRO A 818 32.36 1.07 -5.84
C PRO A 818 32.64 -0.43 -5.66
N GLY A 819 32.82 -0.87 -4.42
CA GLY A 819 33.08 -2.26 -4.09
C GLY A 819 33.77 -2.46 -2.74
N LYS A 820 34.04 -3.73 -2.43
CA LYS A 820 34.73 -4.14 -1.21
C LYS A 820 36.23 -4.20 -1.42
N TYR A 821 36.98 -3.51 -0.57
CA TYR A 821 38.43 -3.41 -0.62
C TYR A 821 39.05 -3.86 0.71
N MET A 822 40.31 -4.29 0.65
CA MET A 822 41.14 -4.56 1.80
C MET A 822 42.39 -3.68 1.74
N ALA A 823 42.60 -2.85 2.73
CA ALA A 823 43.82 -2.05 2.86
C ALA A 823 44.77 -2.67 3.88
N GLU A 824 46.04 -2.73 3.53
CA GLU A 824 47.15 -3.17 4.37
C GLU A 824 48.23 -2.09 4.40
N VAL A 825 48.68 -1.71 5.60
CA VAL A 825 49.71 -0.68 5.79
C VAL A 825 51.05 -1.34 6.05
N TYR A 826 52.08 -0.91 5.34
CA TYR A 826 53.44 -1.43 5.40
C TYR A 826 54.43 -0.35 5.88
N PHE A 827 55.32 -0.73 6.79
CA PHE A 827 56.47 0.06 7.23
C PHE A 827 57.70 -0.84 7.13
N ASP A 828 58.75 -0.39 6.44
CA ASP A 828 59.94 -1.22 6.09
C ASP A 828 59.58 -2.60 5.51
N ASN A 829 58.62 -2.65 4.57
CA ASN A 829 58.09 -3.88 3.96
C ASN A 829 57.43 -4.89 4.92
N LYS A 830 57.10 -4.49 6.16
CA LYS A 830 56.35 -5.33 7.11
C LYS A 830 54.93 -4.80 7.31
N PRO A 831 53.90 -5.67 7.30
CA PRO A 831 52.53 -5.24 7.53
C PRO A 831 52.34 -4.84 9.00
N ILE A 832 51.84 -3.63 9.22
CA ILE A 832 51.62 -3.02 10.54
C ILE A 832 50.14 -2.68 10.81
N GLY A 833 49.25 -2.86 9.84
CA GLY A 833 47.80 -2.65 10.00
C GLY A 833 47.01 -3.19 8.82
N LYS A 834 45.74 -3.58 9.06
CA LYS A 834 44.83 -4.11 8.05
C LYS A 834 43.38 -3.71 8.35
N LYS A 835 42.64 -3.23 7.34
CA LYS A 835 41.22 -2.84 7.48
C LYS A 835 40.46 -3.06 6.16
N GLY A 836 39.23 -3.57 6.27
CA GLY A 836 38.33 -3.72 5.14
C GLY A 836 37.42 -2.50 4.97
N PHE A 837 37.11 -2.15 3.73
CA PHE A 837 36.26 -1.01 3.36
C PHE A 837 35.18 -1.44 2.37
N ASP A 838 33.98 -0.87 2.48
CA ASP A 838 32.86 -1.07 1.54
C ASP A 838 32.51 0.27 0.87
N ILE A 839 33.24 0.58 -0.19
CA ILE A 839 33.22 1.88 -0.84
C ILE A 839 31.96 1.96 -1.71
N THR A 840 30.99 2.75 -1.27
CA THR A 840 29.72 3.02 -1.99
C THR A 840 29.40 4.52 -2.09
N ARG A 841 30.22 5.35 -1.45
CA ARG A 841 30.19 6.83 -1.44
C ARG A 841 31.57 7.33 -1.06
N ASP A 842 31.77 8.65 -1.12
CA ASP A 842 32.95 9.27 -0.53
C ASP A 842 33.01 8.98 0.98
N GLU A 843 34.17 8.56 1.46
CA GLU A 843 34.36 8.08 2.83
C GLU A 843 35.68 8.63 3.39
N ASP A 844 35.60 9.23 4.58
CA ASP A 844 36.74 9.65 5.38
C ASP A 844 36.82 8.72 6.61
N ASP A 845 37.95 8.03 6.79
CA ASP A 845 38.15 7.05 7.87
C ASP A 845 39.63 7.00 8.29
N TYR A 846 39.99 6.11 9.21
CA TYR A 846 41.36 5.92 9.67
C TYR A 846 41.76 4.44 9.78
N ILE A 847 43.06 4.17 9.78
CA ILE A 847 43.65 2.85 10.06
C ILE A 847 44.59 2.99 11.25
N LEU A 848 44.27 2.30 12.36
CA LEU A 848 45.18 2.14 13.49
C LEU A 848 46.20 1.03 13.21
N THR A 849 47.47 1.31 13.48
CA THR A 849 48.59 0.40 13.26
C THR A 849 49.27 0.01 14.58
N ILE A 850 50.07 -1.05 14.56
CA ILE A 850 50.87 -1.49 15.72
C ILE A 850 52.16 -0.68 15.92
N ALA A 851 52.44 0.31 15.06
CA ALA A 851 53.62 1.16 15.18
C ALA A 851 53.62 1.90 16.53
N SER A 852 54.77 1.93 17.20
CA SER A 852 54.93 2.61 18.49
C SER A 852 55.53 4.00 18.32
N ALA A 853 55.06 4.97 19.11
CA ALA A 853 55.72 6.26 19.23
C ALA A 853 56.98 6.14 20.11
N GLY A 854 58.10 6.73 19.69
CA GLY A 854 59.37 6.69 20.45
C GLY A 854 59.37 7.54 21.72
N PHE A 855 58.68 8.68 21.73
CA PHE A 855 58.64 9.62 22.86
C PHE A 855 58.17 8.98 24.19
N PRO A 856 57.07 8.19 24.21
CA PRO A 856 56.66 7.47 25.41
C PRO A 856 57.69 6.49 25.97
N ILE A 857 58.44 5.79 25.11
CA ILE A 857 59.49 4.86 25.54
C ILE A 857 60.60 5.64 26.25
N ILE A 858 60.95 6.83 25.75
CA ILE A 858 61.95 7.70 26.37
C ILE A 858 61.46 8.19 27.74
N VAL A 859 60.22 8.67 27.84
CA VAL A 859 59.65 9.15 29.11
C VAL A 859 59.53 8.03 30.14
N GLN A 860 59.09 6.84 29.73
CA GLN A 860 59.02 5.66 30.60
C GLN A 860 60.41 5.25 31.09
N SER A 861 61.40 5.22 30.21
CA SER A 861 62.78 4.87 30.55
C SER A 861 63.40 5.90 31.51
N ALA A 862 63.23 7.19 31.24
CA ALA A 862 63.68 8.28 32.10
C ALA A 862 62.99 8.25 33.47
N SER A 863 61.69 7.96 33.51
CA SER A 863 60.90 7.84 34.74
C SER A 863 61.34 6.64 35.58
N MET A 864 61.65 5.51 34.94
CA MET A 864 62.18 4.31 35.62
C MET A 864 63.56 4.59 36.22
N ILE A 865 64.45 5.25 35.47
CA ILE A 865 65.77 5.67 35.97
C ILE A 865 65.61 6.62 37.17
N ALA A 866 64.70 7.60 37.08
CA ALA A 866 64.41 8.51 38.18
C ALA A 866 63.87 7.78 39.42
N LEU A 867 63.02 6.75 39.24
CA LEU A 867 62.49 5.94 40.34
C LEU A 867 63.61 5.14 41.05
N ILE A 868 64.52 4.55 40.27
CA ILE A 868 65.70 3.82 40.80
C ILE A 868 66.62 4.78 41.58
N LEU A 869 66.85 5.97 41.05
CA LEU A 869 67.70 6.99 41.68
C LEU A 869 67.05 7.54 42.97
N LEU A 870 65.73 7.70 42.97
CA LEU A 870 64.97 8.08 44.16
C LEU A 870 65.00 6.99 45.24
N LEU A 871 64.88 5.72 44.85
CA LEU A 871 64.94 4.56 45.75
C LEU A 871 66.33 4.43 46.39
N THR A 872 67.39 4.58 45.61
CA THR A 872 68.77 4.55 46.13
C THR A 872 69.05 5.68 47.12
N LEU A 873 68.60 6.90 46.84
CA LEU A 873 68.71 8.04 47.78
C LEU A 873 67.93 7.83 49.08
N PHE A 874 66.77 7.17 49.02
CA PHE A 874 66.00 6.79 50.20
C PHE A 874 66.71 5.72 51.03
N LEU A 875 67.23 4.66 50.40
CA LEU A 875 67.99 3.58 51.07
C LEU A 875 69.30 4.07 51.71
N LEU A 876 69.95 5.08 51.11
CA LEU A 876 71.14 5.74 51.67
C LEU A 876 70.82 6.71 52.83
N GLY A 877 69.55 6.80 53.25
CA GLY A 877 69.10 7.68 54.34
C GLY A 877 69.15 9.17 54.02
N LYS A 878 69.37 9.54 52.75
CA LYS A 878 69.48 10.94 52.30
C LYS A 878 68.12 11.59 52.04
N LEU A 879 67.02 10.84 52.06
CA LEU A 879 65.67 11.32 51.77
C LEU A 879 64.66 10.97 52.88
N LYS A 880 63.81 11.93 53.27
CA LYS A 880 62.72 11.67 54.22
C LYS A 880 61.62 10.82 53.55
N ARG A 881 61.01 9.89 54.31
CA ARG A 881 59.93 9.00 53.84
C ARG A 881 58.78 9.74 53.15
N THR A 882 58.37 10.90 53.67
CA THR A 882 57.29 11.71 53.09
C THR A 882 57.67 12.31 51.74
N LEU A 883 58.92 12.73 51.53
CA LEU A 883 59.40 13.21 50.24
C LEU A 883 59.49 12.07 49.22
N PHE A 884 60.01 10.91 49.63
CA PHE A 884 60.11 9.73 48.77
C PHE A 884 58.75 9.33 48.20
N LEU A 885 57.73 9.22 49.04
CA LEU A 885 56.38 8.84 48.61
C LEU A 885 55.77 9.87 47.64
N ARG A 886 55.98 11.17 47.87
CA ARG A 886 55.46 12.23 46.98
C ARG A 886 56.10 12.18 45.59
N PHE A 887 57.43 12.02 45.52
CA PHE A 887 58.13 11.94 44.25
C PHE A 887 57.84 10.63 43.51
N SER A 888 57.78 9.50 44.22
CA SER A 888 57.36 8.22 43.62
C SER A 888 55.97 8.30 43.03
N LEU A 889 55.01 8.92 43.74
CA LEU A 889 53.66 9.12 43.23
C LEU A 889 53.66 9.98 41.95
N LEU A 890 54.44 11.06 41.93
CA LEU A 890 54.52 11.96 40.78
C LEU A 890 55.12 11.26 39.55
N ILE A 891 56.16 10.44 39.74
CA ILE A 891 56.77 9.63 38.67
C ILE A 891 55.79 8.55 38.19
N LEU A 892 55.05 7.89 39.09
CA LEU A 892 54.05 6.88 38.72
C LEU A 892 52.88 7.49 37.93
N ILE A 893 52.43 8.70 38.28
CA ILE A 893 51.43 9.44 37.48
C ILE A 893 51.99 9.73 36.09
N LEU A 894 53.25 10.17 35.99
CA LEU A 894 53.90 10.43 34.69
C LEU A 894 53.95 9.17 33.82
N ILE A 895 54.32 8.02 34.40
CA ILE A 895 54.32 6.72 33.72
C ILE A 895 52.91 6.35 33.27
N SER A 896 51.91 6.51 34.14
CA SER A 896 50.51 6.19 33.85
C SER A 896 49.97 6.98 32.64
N VAL A 897 50.32 8.26 32.51
CA VAL A 897 49.92 9.10 31.36
C VAL A 897 50.57 8.63 30.07
N THR A 898 51.75 8.02 30.15
CA THR A 898 52.45 7.48 28.97
C THR A 898 52.13 6.03 28.66
N LEU A 899 51.37 5.31 29.47
CA LEU A 899 50.95 3.94 29.14
C LEU A 899 49.76 3.98 28.17
N PRO A 900 49.74 3.12 27.14
CA PRO A 900 48.55 3.03 26.30
C PRO A 900 47.40 2.44 27.13
N TRP A 901 46.27 3.14 27.17
CA TRP A 901 44.98 2.71 27.73
C TRP A 901 44.30 1.54 26.99
N TRP A 902 44.86 1.08 25.87
CA TRP A 902 44.40 -0.08 25.09
C TRP A 902 45.59 -0.84 24.53
N SER A 903 45.45 -2.16 24.35
CA SER A 903 46.43 -2.99 23.62
C SER A 903 45.80 -3.58 22.37
N LEU A 904 46.37 -3.27 21.21
CA LEU A 904 46.01 -3.94 19.95
C LEU A 904 46.71 -5.29 19.93
N HIS A 905 45.96 -6.37 20.13
CA HIS A 905 46.45 -7.71 19.83
C HIS A 905 46.30 -7.93 18.32
N ALA A 906 47.43 -8.02 17.61
CA ALA A 906 47.39 -8.52 16.25
C ALA A 906 46.85 -9.97 16.30
N TYR A 907 45.75 -10.23 15.59
CA TYR A 907 45.44 -11.58 15.16
C TYR A 907 46.61 -12.02 14.27
N ASN A 908 47.51 -12.83 14.81
CA ASN A 908 48.28 -13.72 13.95
C ASN A 908 47.25 -14.59 13.26
N GLY A 909 47.14 -14.45 11.94
CA GLY A 909 46.50 -15.46 11.11
C GLY A 909 47.23 -16.79 11.25
#